data_AF-A0A7X7KAH3-F1
#
_entry.id   AF-A0A7X7KAH3-F1
#
_cell.length_a   1.000
_cell.length_b   1.000
_cell.length_c   1.000
_cell.angle_alpha   90.00
_cell.angle_beta   90.00
_cell.angle_gamma   90.00
#
_symmetry.space_group_name_H-M   'P 1'
#
loop_
_entity.id
_entity.type
_entity.pdbx_description
1 polymer ?
#
loop_
_entity_poly.entity_id
_entity_poly.type
_entity_poly.pdbx_seq_one_letter_code
_entity_poly.pdbx_strand_id
1 'polypeptide(L)'
;MAALALATAGLVTVAVTPAFSAVGESGSTSGRPVHAAGGTAPVALREQIAWLSFGGHDQPIASGSTVTNWVLLGAQTRAEVTCTVTHSSSIRGYRPGSFAGDGFHYRYNSGAEGTSNQLVVGVATGTDGVQARFDVACAASLVTYDGHGWAAGNRVESAPIPFPGFVVADAESTNATSEWVEFQALAPTTNPTWRILDRNYGCTGGFLQPDGPTTNASRTGGVLRFSTVRNGLFGTGPAECSGSPGTSMAVAHADGVSTMRVVLNGSGHQAVALGYILSLDLGDAPAPYGVAGAYNLPWVNTATLGTGTTAVAGSGQVATTNGVVGYAANATQSLATPRLGPGLSFESGTLATDSYDDAFATAPSSVTATPGGTTLLSPRCRGEGYVTGWIDFNRNGQFEPAEQSNVRQCTSTTANGAAVELTWSVPGDAVAGSTYARFVVSAAAAELAPTGVVSRGEVEDHPVTLLVPRLTVTKVADAGEVPAAGQTVTYTVTMTNTGNVAFTAGAPAYIYDAYAGVDDDAELGSVTASSPGTSGVDSDNRVLWWYGAIPVGGSVTFTIPVTMRAGDPGDLVLRNTVRVSTQPLSAAQQTAPCVPGSPEETAGRCVAHELFRVGLDVTKQAFRKSDMSPLADGVDLAPGTEVVWR
;
A
#
# COMPACT_ATOMS: atom_id res chain seq x y z
N MET A 1 -47.46 46.27 -32.04
CA MET A 1 -47.43 45.31 -30.93
C MET A 1 -47.38 43.92 -31.53
N ALA A 2 -46.21 43.28 -31.52
CA ALA A 2 -46.04 41.88 -31.92
C ALA A 2 -45.08 41.26 -30.89
N ALA A 3 -45.59 40.30 -30.13
CA ALA A 3 -44.88 39.64 -29.05
C ALA A 3 -43.87 38.64 -29.63
N LEU A 4 -42.62 38.75 -29.18
CA LEU A 4 -41.55 37.81 -29.51
C LEU A 4 -41.63 36.62 -28.54
N ALA A 5 -41.87 35.43 -29.07
CA ALA A 5 -41.88 34.18 -28.31
C ALA A 5 -40.44 33.78 -27.94
N LEU A 6 -40.16 33.65 -26.64
CA LEU A 6 -38.92 33.05 -26.12
C LEU A 6 -39.15 31.55 -25.89
N ALA A 7 -38.44 30.71 -26.64
CA ALA A 7 -38.45 29.27 -26.45
C ALA A 7 -37.68 28.89 -25.17
N THR A 8 -38.36 28.19 -24.25
CA THR A 8 -37.73 27.59 -23.06
C THR A 8 -36.95 26.35 -23.47
N ALA A 9 -35.62 26.41 -23.41
CA ALA A 9 -34.76 25.24 -23.48
C ALA A 9 -34.93 24.41 -22.18
N GLY A 10 -35.17 23.11 -22.34
CA GLY A 10 -35.33 22.18 -21.23
C GLY A 10 -34.06 22.09 -20.38
N LEU A 11 -34.25 22.11 -19.05
CA LEU A 11 -33.22 21.76 -18.08
C LEU A 11 -32.75 20.33 -18.35
N VAL A 12 -31.55 20.19 -18.90
CA VAL A 12 -30.78 18.96 -18.82
C VAL A 12 -30.44 18.78 -17.35
N THR A 13 -31.06 17.80 -16.69
CA THR A 13 -30.56 17.26 -15.43
C THR A 13 -29.16 16.74 -15.69
N VAL A 14 -28.15 17.52 -15.31
CA VAL A 14 -26.78 17.02 -15.17
C VAL A 14 -26.87 15.89 -14.16
N ALA A 15 -26.68 14.66 -14.61
CA ALA A 15 -26.43 13.54 -13.74
C ALA A 15 -25.17 13.92 -12.94
N VAL A 16 -25.37 14.33 -11.70
CA VAL A 16 -24.30 14.49 -10.74
C VAL A 16 -23.67 13.11 -10.64
N THR A 17 -22.47 12.96 -11.20
CA THR A 17 -21.60 11.83 -10.90
C THR A 17 -21.63 11.64 -9.38
N PRO A 18 -21.88 10.44 -8.84
CA PRO A 18 -21.89 10.27 -7.40
C PRO A 18 -20.57 10.79 -6.87
N ALA A 19 -20.62 11.67 -5.87
CA ALA A 19 -19.43 12.08 -5.15
C ALA A 19 -18.67 10.80 -4.79
N PHE A 20 -17.37 10.74 -5.10
CA PHE A 20 -16.54 9.63 -4.65
C PHE A 20 -16.67 9.55 -3.13
N SER A 21 -17.33 8.50 -2.64
CA SER A 21 -17.42 8.20 -1.22
C SER A 21 -16.00 8.05 -0.66
N ALA A 22 -15.77 8.57 0.55
CA ALA A 22 -14.47 8.50 1.19
C ALA A 22 -14.10 7.03 1.48
N VAL A 23 -12.82 6.70 1.31
CA VAL A 23 -12.25 5.45 1.83
C VAL A 23 -12.59 5.35 3.33
N GLY A 24 -12.83 4.14 3.84
CA GLY A 24 -13.25 3.91 5.22
C GLY A 24 -14.74 4.11 5.49
N GLU A 25 -15.53 4.67 4.56
CA GLU A 25 -16.99 4.70 4.71
C GLU A 25 -17.55 3.29 4.81
N SER A 26 -18.38 3.04 5.82
CA SER A 26 -19.01 1.74 6.06
C SER A 26 -20.52 1.80 5.93
N GLY A 27 -21.12 0.66 5.57
CA GLY A 27 -22.56 0.55 5.40
C GLY A 27 -23.04 -0.89 5.44
N SER A 28 -24.36 -1.05 5.30
CA SER A 28 -25.02 -2.34 5.37
C SER A 28 -26.11 -2.46 4.32
N THR A 29 -26.26 -3.65 3.76
CA THR A 29 -27.41 -4.04 2.92
C THR A 29 -28.74 -3.97 3.67
N SER A 30 -28.72 -3.98 5.01
CA SER A 30 -29.91 -3.72 5.83
C SER A 30 -30.38 -2.26 5.79
N GLY A 31 -29.57 -1.34 5.26
CA GLY A 31 -29.82 0.10 5.25
C GLY A 31 -29.71 0.76 6.62
N ARG A 32 -29.08 0.10 7.60
CA ARG A 32 -28.98 0.57 8.99
C ARG A 32 -27.57 0.94 9.41
N PRO A 33 -27.43 1.76 10.47
CA PRO A 33 -26.14 2.04 11.07
C PRO A 33 -25.42 0.76 11.49
N VAL A 34 -24.17 0.61 11.05
CA VAL A 34 -23.28 -0.51 11.40
C VAL A 34 -22.57 -0.24 12.72
N HIS A 35 -22.23 1.02 12.98
CA HIS A 35 -21.50 1.47 14.17
C HIS A 35 -22.39 2.27 15.12
N ALA A 36 -22.00 2.32 16.39
CA ALA A 36 -22.70 3.12 17.39
C ALA A 36 -22.24 4.59 17.31
N ALA A 37 -23.14 5.50 16.99
CA ALA A 37 -22.82 6.94 16.94
C ALA A 37 -22.75 7.58 18.34
N GLY A 38 -23.37 6.98 19.36
CA GLY A 38 -23.46 7.48 20.72
C GLY A 38 -23.37 6.40 21.79
N GLY A 39 -23.50 6.80 23.04
CA GLY A 39 -23.34 5.96 24.23
C GLY A 39 -22.01 6.19 24.96
N THR A 40 -21.87 5.52 26.10
CA THR A 40 -20.75 5.70 27.05
C THR A 40 -19.55 4.79 26.80
N ALA A 41 -19.65 3.85 25.84
CA ALA A 41 -18.51 3.02 25.48
C ALA A 41 -17.38 3.88 24.86
N PRO A 42 -16.10 3.50 25.07
CA PRO A 42 -14.96 4.13 24.42
C PRO A 42 -15.20 4.33 22.92
N VAL A 43 -14.82 5.51 22.40
CA VAL A 43 -14.98 5.88 20.98
C VAL A 43 -14.48 4.77 20.06
N ALA A 44 -13.28 4.25 20.34
CA ALA A 44 -12.68 3.21 19.52
C ALA A 44 -13.48 1.89 19.49
N LEU A 45 -14.19 1.52 20.56
CA LEU A 45 -15.10 0.36 20.52
C LEU A 45 -16.36 0.67 19.72
N ARG A 46 -16.89 1.89 19.83
CA ARG A 46 -18.08 2.32 19.09
C ARG A 46 -17.84 2.39 17.58
N GLU A 47 -16.64 2.79 17.17
CA GLU A 47 -16.22 2.93 15.77
C GLU A 47 -15.70 1.61 15.17
N GLN A 48 -15.09 0.72 15.95
CA GLN A 48 -14.52 -0.53 15.40
C GLN A 48 -15.46 -1.72 15.43
N ILE A 49 -16.41 -1.79 16.38
CA ILE A 49 -17.38 -2.88 16.39
C ILE A 49 -18.42 -2.59 15.30
N ALA A 50 -18.44 -3.45 14.28
CA ALA A 50 -19.45 -3.48 13.26
C ALA A 50 -20.57 -4.44 13.69
N TRP A 51 -21.75 -3.90 13.98
CA TRP A 51 -22.89 -4.67 14.42
C TRP A 51 -23.72 -5.21 13.24
N LEU A 52 -24.34 -6.39 13.45
CA LEU A 52 -25.13 -7.09 12.45
C LEU A 52 -26.64 -6.79 12.62
N SER A 53 -27.33 -6.55 11.52
CA SER A 53 -28.79 -6.31 11.52
C SER A 53 -29.51 -7.24 10.53
N PHE A 54 -30.21 -8.25 11.05
CA PHE A 54 -30.89 -9.27 10.24
C PHE A 54 -32.37 -8.94 9.90
N GLY A 55 -32.89 -7.81 10.36
CA GLY A 55 -34.30 -7.43 10.15
C GLY A 55 -34.77 -6.35 11.11
N GLY A 56 -35.95 -5.78 10.87
CA GLY A 56 -36.54 -4.72 11.70
C GLY A 56 -36.79 -5.08 13.16
N HIS A 57 -36.84 -4.04 13.99
CA HIS A 57 -37.26 -4.21 15.38
C HIS A 57 -38.65 -4.83 15.41
N ASP A 58 -38.78 -5.92 16.16
CA ASP A 58 -39.95 -6.78 16.29
C ASP A 58 -40.44 -7.39 14.97
N GLN A 59 -39.63 -7.36 13.92
CA GLN A 59 -39.94 -8.06 12.67
C GLN A 59 -39.38 -9.49 12.72
N PRO A 60 -40.16 -10.50 12.30
CA PRO A 60 -39.68 -11.87 12.19
C PRO A 60 -38.45 -11.95 11.28
N ILE A 61 -37.45 -12.73 11.69
CA ILE A 61 -36.28 -13.02 10.87
C ILE A 61 -36.51 -14.37 10.20
N ALA A 62 -36.49 -14.42 8.86
CA ALA A 62 -36.59 -15.68 8.14
C ALA A 62 -35.30 -16.51 8.31
N SER A 63 -35.45 -17.84 8.37
CA SER A 63 -34.29 -18.74 8.35
C SER A 63 -33.63 -18.68 6.97
N GLY A 64 -32.32 -18.48 6.92
CA GLY A 64 -31.56 -18.21 5.70
C GLY A 64 -31.40 -16.73 5.36
N SER A 65 -31.93 -15.79 6.18
CA SER A 65 -31.70 -14.36 5.98
C SER A 65 -30.21 -14.00 6.00
N THR A 66 -29.80 -13.12 5.11
CA THR A 66 -28.43 -12.63 5.00
C THR A 66 -28.33 -11.13 5.27
N VAL A 67 -27.21 -10.71 5.85
CA VAL A 67 -26.80 -9.30 5.92
C VAL A 67 -25.36 -9.19 5.47
N THR A 68 -25.09 -8.26 4.57
CA THR A 68 -23.74 -7.86 4.18
C THR A 68 -23.47 -6.46 4.71
N ASN A 69 -22.48 -6.36 5.60
CA ASN A 69 -21.85 -5.10 5.96
C ASN A 69 -20.62 -4.89 5.07
N TRP A 70 -20.29 -3.64 4.76
CA TRP A 70 -19.17 -3.31 3.90
C TRP A 70 -18.41 -2.08 4.40
N VAL A 71 -17.14 -1.99 4.02
CA VAL A 71 -16.27 -0.82 4.16
C VAL A 71 -15.67 -0.52 2.78
N LEU A 72 -15.71 0.73 2.35
CA LEU A 72 -15.05 1.16 1.11
C LEU A 72 -13.55 1.21 1.31
N LEU A 73 -12.81 0.57 0.40
CA LEU A 73 -11.35 0.60 0.37
C LEU A 73 -10.81 1.43 -0.79
N GLY A 74 -11.68 1.82 -1.72
CA GLY A 74 -11.33 2.60 -2.89
C GLY A 74 -12.56 2.82 -3.78
N ALA A 75 -12.35 3.43 -4.94
CA ALA A 75 -13.44 3.76 -5.87
C ALA A 75 -14.22 2.53 -6.37
N GLN A 76 -13.58 1.36 -6.40
CA GLN A 76 -14.15 0.12 -6.96
C GLN A 76 -14.05 -1.08 -6.02
N THR A 77 -13.54 -0.91 -4.79
CA THR A 77 -13.20 -2.04 -3.91
C THR A 77 -13.84 -1.89 -2.54
N ARG A 78 -14.40 -2.99 -2.03
CA ARG A 78 -14.99 -3.11 -0.69
C ARG A 78 -14.41 -4.27 0.09
N ALA A 79 -14.18 -4.08 1.38
CA ALA A 79 -14.18 -5.18 2.32
C ALA A 79 -15.65 -5.48 2.68
N GLU A 80 -16.09 -6.71 2.52
CA GLU A 80 -17.46 -7.12 2.79
C GLU A 80 -17.49 -8.27 3.78
N VAL A 81 -18.40 -8.19 4.76
CA VAL A 81 -18.70 -9.26 5.69
C VAL A 81 -20.15 -9.65 5.51
N THR A 82 -20.36 -10.86 5.00
CA THR A 82 -21.70 -11.42 4.79
C THR A 82 -21.98 -12.47 5.84
N CYS A 83 -23.04 -12.26 6.60
CA CYS A 83 -23.51 -13.18 7.64
C CYS A 83 -24.89 -13.74 7.30
N THR A 84 -25.08 -15.04 7.51
CA THR A 84 -26.33 -15.75 7.30
C THR A 84 -26.85 -16.30 8.62
N VAL A 85 -28.12 -16.08 8.93
CA VAL A 85 -28.77 -16.65 10.12
C VAL A 85 -29.65 -17.83 9.72
N THR A 86 -29.53 -18.94 10.44
CA THR A 86 -30.39 -20.11 10.28
C THR A 86 -30.95 -20.50 11.64
N HIS A 87 -32.22 -20.89 11.69
CA HIS A 87 -32.89 -21.22 12.96
C HIS A 87 -33.98 -22.26 12.78
N SER A 88 -34.35 -22.87 13.91
CA SER A 88 -35.47 -23.82 14.03
C SER A 88 -36.57 -23.32 14.97
N SER A 89 -36.40 -22.13 15.54
CA SER A 89 -37.28 -21.49 16.51
C SER A 89 -37.52 -20.05 16.08
N SER A 90 -38.74 -19.54 16.27
CA SER A 90 -39.07 -18.16 15.93
C SER A 90 -38.12 -17.17 16.62
N ILE A 91 -37.55 -16.25 15.84
CA ILE A 91 -36.72 -15.14 16.29
C ILE A 91 -37.12 -13.86 15.57
N ARG A 92 -36.86 -12.70 16.19
CA ARG A 92 -37.17 -11.39 15.63
C ARG A 92 -36.01 -10.42 15.80
N GLY A 93 -35.94 -9.41 14.94
CA GLY A 93 -34.96 -8.32 15.08
C GLY A 93 -35.25 -7.52 16.34
N TYR A 94 -34.21 -7.09 17.03
CA TYR A 94 -34.32 -6.38 18.30
C TYR A 94 -33.51 -5.08 18.30
N ARG A 95 -34.06 -4.08 18.97
CA ARG A 95 -33.47 -2.77 19.14
C ARG A 95 -33.36 -2.50 20.63
N PRO A 96 -32.13 -2.56 21.19
CA PRO A 96 -31.92 -2.26 22.59
C PRO A 96 -32.43 -0.86 22.95
N GLY A 97 -33.00 -0.72 24.13
CA GLY A 97 -33.69 0.46 24.66
C GLY A 97 -35.21 0.33 24.75
N SER A 98 -35.78 -0.81 24.34
CA SER A 98 -37.26 -0.98 24.33
C SER A 98 -37.79 -1.53 25.65
N PHE A 99 -36.91 -2.02 26.53
CA PHE A 99 -37.27 -2.50 27.86
C PHE A 99 -36.47 -1.73 28.92
N ALA A 100 -37.11 -1.24 29.98
CA ALA A 100 -36.45 -0.34 30.96
C ALA A 100 -35.21 -0.95 31.66
N GLY A 101 -35.07 -2.28 31.63
CA GLY A 101 -33.94 -3.02 32.17
C GLY A 101 -32.76 -3.20 31.21
N ASP A 102 -32.82 -2.87 29.93
CA ASP A 102 -31.70 -3.18 29.03
C ASP A 102 -30.47 -2.25 29.21
N GLY A 103 -29.29 -2.83 29.39
CA GLY A 103 -28.04 -2.08 29.61
C GLY A 103 -27.33 -1.62 28.33
N PHE A 104 -27.62 -2.27 27.20
CA PHE A 104 -26.83 -2.13 25.97
C PHE A 104 -26.88 -0.74 25.36
N HIS A 105 -28.06 -0.13 25.30
CA HIS A 105 -28.22 1.17 24.65
C HIS A 105 -27.51 2.32 25.39
N TYR A 106 -27.16 2.16 26.67
CA TYR A 106 -26.33 3.15 27.39
C TYR A 106 -24.87 3.10 26.95
N ARG A 107 -24.38 1.92 26.56
CA ARG A 107 -23.02 1.73 26.07
C ARG A 107 -22.92 2.04 24.58
N TYR A 108 -23.87 1.52 23.80
CA TYR A 108 -23.88 1.57 22.34
C TYR A 108 -25.26 1.98 21.83
N ASN A 109 -25.38 3.18 21.26
CA ASN A 109 -26.60 3.61 20.59
C ASN A 109 -26.30 4.39 19.30
N SER A 110 -27.35 4.62 18.53
CA SER A 110 -27.36 5.61 17.46
C SER A 110 -28.61 6.48 17.61
N GLY A 111 -28.48 7.80 17.49
CA GLY A 111 -29.54 8.74 17.85
C GLY A 111 -29.53 9.06 19.35
N ALA A 112 -30.27 8.30 20.16
CA ALA A 112 -30.34 8.49 21.61
C ALA A 112 -30.61 7.16 22.35
N GLU A 113 -30.65 7.20 23.68
CA GLU A 113 -30.97 6.06 24.53
C GLU A 113 -32.46 5.65 24.48
N GLY A 114 -32.78 4.46 24.97
CA GLY A 114 -34.14 3.96 25.09
C GLY A 114 -34.78 3.70 23.72
N THR A 115 -36.08 3.96 23.61
CA THR A 115 -36.86 3.73 22.38
C THR A 115 -36.44 4.64 21.20
N SER A 116 -35.66 5.69 21.48
CA SER A 116 -35.07 6.58 20.48
C SER A 116 -33.78 6.04 19.88
N ASN A 117 -33.25 4.92 20.39
CA ASN A 117 -32.13 4.23 19.77
C ASN A 117 -32.51 3.80 18.35
N GLN A 118 -31.59 3.95 17.41
CA GLN A 118 -31.77 3.55 16.01
C GLN A 118 -30.95 2.30 15.66
N LEU A 119 -30.13 1.82 16.59
CA LEU A 119 -29.25 0.67 16.42
C LEU A 119 -30.05 -0.64 16.60
N VAL A 120 -30.62 -1.16 15.51
CA VAL A 120 -31.35 -2.45 15.50
C VAL A 120 -30.35 -3.58 15.26
N VAL A 121 -29.63 -3.96 16.31
CA VAL A 121 -28.49 -4.90 16.23
C VAL A 121 -28.71 -6.17 17.04
N GLY A 122 -29.88 -6.29 17.64
CA GLY A 122 -30.24 -7.42 18.45
C GLY A 122 -30.98 -8.51 17.68
N VAL A 123 -30.88 -9.74 18.16
CA VAL A 123 -31.79 -10.85 17.84
C VAL A 123 -32.45 -11.26 19.13
N ALA A 124 -33.79 -11.24 19.16
CA ALA A 124 -34.60 -11.63 20.30
C ALA A 124 -35.35 -12.94 20.05
N THR A 125 -35.80 -13.55 21.13
CA THR A 125 -36.80 -14.62 21.09
C THR A 125 -38.02 -14.16 20.29
N GLY A 126 -38.56 -15.02 19.43
CA GLY A 126 -39.75 -14.70 18.64
C GLY A 126 -41.04 -14.74 19.46
N THR A 127 -41.04 -15.51 20.55
CA THR A 127 -42.13 -15.61 21.52
C THR A 127 -41.53 -15.56 22.91
N ASP A 128 -42.09 -14.70 23.77
CA ASP A 128 -41.55 -14.46 25.10
C ASP A 128 -41.75 -15.70 25.98
N GLY A 129 -40.78 -15.98 26.85
CA GLY A 129 -40.74 -17.19 27.68
C GLY A 129 -40.43 -18.48 26.92
N VAL A 130 -40.26 -18.43 25.59
CA VAL A 130 -39.89 -19.59 24.76
C VAL A 130 -38.42 -19.49 24.37
N GLN A 131 -37.66 -20.53 24.70
CA GLN A 131 -36.25 -20.62 24.33
C GLN A 131 -36.09 -20.57 22.81
N ALA A 132 -35.16 -19.74 22.34
CA ALA A 132 -34.81 -19.66 20.92
C ALA A 132 -33.38 -20.15 20.69
N ARG A 133 -33.16 -20.79 19.54
CA ARG A 133 -31.87 -21.30 19.07
C ARG A 133 -31.68 -20.96 17.60
N PHE A 134 -30.54 -20.37 17.28
CA PHE A 134 -30.17 -20.03 15.92
C PHE A 134 -28.65 -20.07 15.73
N ASP A 135 -28.21 -20.30 14.50
CA ASP A 135 -26.82 -20.31 14.10
C ASP A 135 -26.56 -19.11 13.17
N VAL A 136 -25.43 -18.45 13.35
CA VAL A 136 -24.96 -17.36 12.47
C VAL A 136 -23.61 -17.76 11.90
N ALA A 137 -23.52 -17.77 10.57
CA ALA A 137 -22.30 -18.04 9.83
C ALA A 137 -21.88 -16.79 9.05
N CYS A 138 -20.65 -16.33 9.23
CA CYS A 138 -20.10 -15.14 8.58
C CYS A 138 -18.88 -15.49 7.73
N ALA A 139 -18.78 -14.82 6.58
CA ALA A 139 -17.61 -14.84 5.71
C ALA A 139 -17.21 -13.40 5.37
N ALA A 140 -15.90 -13.15 5.33
CA ALA A 140 -15.34 -11.87 4.92
C ALA A 140 -14.63 -12.00 3.57
N SER A 141 -14.75 -11.00 2.71
CA SER A 141 -14.12 -10.97 1.39
C SER A 141 -13.74 -9.56 0.97
N LEU A 142 -12.62 -9.44 0.27
CA LEU A 142 -12.28 -8.29 -0.54
C LEU A 142 -12.97 -8.43 -1.91
N VAL A 143 -13.73 -7.42 -2.31
CA VAL A 143 -14.56 -7.48 -3.53
C VAL A 143 -14.26 -6.27 -4.41
N THR A 144 -13.87 -6.54 -5.65
CA THR A 144 -13.61 -5.51 -6.68
C THR A 144 -14.76 -5.48 -7.68
N TYR A 145 -15.15 -4.26 -8.08
CA TYR A 145 -16.28 -3.98 -8.96
C TYR A 145 -15.83 -3.34 -10.28
N ASP A 146 -16.64 -3.48 -11.33
CA ASP A 146 -16.30 -3.03 -12.69
C ASP A 146 -16.40 -1.50 -12.90
N GLY A 147 -16.77 -0.74 -11.87
CA GLY A 147 -16.95 0.72 -11.92
C GLY A 147 -18.37 1.20 -12.24
N HIS A 148 -19.32 0.31 -12.55
CA HIS A 148 -20.71 0.66 -12.84
C HIS A 148 -21.62 0.61 -11.59
N GLY A 149 -21.04 0.78 -10.41
CA GLY A 149 -21.71 0.75 -9.11
C GLY A 149 -21.61 -0.60 -8.40
N TRP A 150 -22.23 -0.68 -7.22
CA TRP A 150 -22.01 -1.73 -6.21
C TRP A 150 -23.00 -2.91 -6.28
N ALA A 151 -23.65 -3.12 -7.43
CA ALA A 151 -24.58 -4.23 -7.60
C ALA A 151 -23.82 -5.57 -7.65
N ALA A 152 -24.42 -6.64 -7.15
CA ALA A 152 -23.77 -7.97 -7.14
C ALA A 152 -23.35 -8.46 -8.54
N GLY A 153 -24.08 -8.07 -9.59
CA GLY A 153 -23.74 -8.39 -10.98
C GLY A 153 -22.52 -7.65 -11.53
N ASN A 154 -22.04 -6.61 -10.86
CA ASN A 154 -20.88 -5.80 -11.26
C ASN A 154 -19.58 -6.27 -10.58
N ARG A 155 -19.62 -7.36 -9.81
CA ARG A 155 -18.44 -7.92 -9.15
C ARG A 155 -17.51 -8.54 -10.20
N VAL A 156 -16.26 -8.10 -10.21
CA VAL A 156 -15.21 -8.60 -11.10
C VAL A 156 -14.38 -9.65 -10.41
N GLU A 157 -14.03 -9.41 -9.15
CA GLU A 157 -13.18 -10.29 -8.35
C GLU A 157 -13.68 -10.34 -6.89
N SER A 158 -13.49 -11.49 -6.25
CA SER A 158 -13.79 -11.68 -4.83
C SER A 158 -12.75 -12.61 -4.21
N ALA A 159 -11.92 -12.08 -3.32
CA ALA A 159 -10.92 -12.83 -2.57
C ALA A 159 -11.37 -12.98 -1.11
N PRO A 160 -11.44 -14.20 -0.54
CA PRO A 160 -11.78 -14.38 0.87
C PRO A 160 -10.69 -13.78 1.76
N ILE A 161 -11.08 -13.09 2.82
CA ILE A 161 -10.17 -12.63 3.89
C ILE A 161 -10.55 -13.30 5.22
N PRO A 162 -9.60 -13.47 6.17
CA PRO A 162 -9.91 -14.06 7.46
C PRO A 162 -11.04 -13.32 8.19
N PHE A 163 -12.03 -14.06 8.70
CA PHE A 163 -13.04 -13.48 9.58
C PHE A 163 -12.48 -13.40 11.01
N PRO A 164 -12.48 -12.21 11.64
CA PRO A 164 -11.82 -11.94 12.91
C PRO A 164 -12.37 -12.75 14.09
N GLY A 165 -13.65 -13.08 14.02
CA GLY A 165 -14.41 -13.60 15.14
C GLY A 165 -15.66 -12.79 15.40
N PHE A 166 -16.54 -13.36 16.22
CA PHE A 166 -17.75 -12.67 16.65
C PHE A 166 -17.48 -11.79 17.86
N VAL A 167 -18.02 -10.57 17.81
CA VAL A 167 -18.38 -9.81 19.00
C VAL A 167 -19.80 -10.20 19.39
N VAL A 168 -19.99 -10.56 20.66
CA VAL A 168 -21.29 -10.95 21.21
C VAL A 168 -21.57 -10.16 22.47
N ALA A 169 -22.83 -9.80 22.67
CA ALA A 169 -23.25 -9.10 23.88
C ALA A 169 -24.62 -9.60 24.35
N ASP A 170 -24.81 -9.55 25.66
CA ASP A 170 -26.16 -9.50 26.20
C ASP A 170 -26.77 -8.15 25.80
N ALA A 171 -27.92 -8.18 25.13
CA ALA A 171 -28.60 -6.99 24.62
C ALA A 171 -29.87 -6.66 25.40
N GLU A 172 -30.25 -7.50 26.36
CA GLU A 172 -31.39 -7.30 27.23
C GLU A 172 -30.99 -7.40 28.71
N SER A 173 -31.99 -7.54 29.58
CA SER A 173 -31.88 -7.75 31.01
C SER A 173 -32.00 -9.25 31.29
N THR A 174 -30.90 -9.90 31.67
CA THR A 174 -30.93 -11.30 32.07
C THR A 174 -31.26 -11.41 33.56
N ASN A 175 -32.48 -11.76 33.96
CA ASN A 175 -32.90 -11.87 35.36
C ASN A 175 -32.22 -13.04 36.11
N ALA A 176 -31.85 -12.78 37.36
CA ALA A 176 -31.00 -13.57 38.23
C ALA A 176 -31.52 -14.94 38.75
N THR A 177 -32.68 -15.44 38.31
CA THR A 177 -33.23 -16.72 38.80
C THR A 177 -33.24 -17.86 37.78
N SER A 178 -33.18 -17.59 36.48
CA SER A 178 -33.24 -18.66 35.46
C SER A 178 -32.87 -18.22 34.03
N GLU A 179 -32.47 -16.97 33.80
CA GLU A 179 -32.25 -16.45 32.46
C GLU A 179 -30.77 -16.49 32.09
N TRP A 180 -30.50 -16.68 30.81
CA TRP A 180 -29.15 -16.64 30.26
C TRP A 180 -29.16 -16.51 28.74
N VAL A 181 -28.03 -16.04 28.20
CA VAL A 181 -27.68 -16.14 26.79
C VAL A 181 -26.42 -16.98 26.65
N GLU A 182 -26.38 -17.84 25.65
CA GLU A 182 -25.26 -18.74 25.41
C GLU A 182 -24.79 -18.63 23.97
N PHE A 183 -23.46 -18.63 23.83
CA PHE A 183 -22.74 -18.55 22.57
C PHE A 183 -21.84 -19.78 22.48
N GLN A 184 -22.14 -20.67 21.53
CA GLN A 184 -21.37 -21.87 21.27
C GLN A 184 -20.60 -21.71 19.95
N ALA A 185 -19.28 -21.70 20.04
CA ALA A 185 -18.43 -21.71 18.85
C ALA A 185 -18.56 -23.05 18.09
N LEU A 186 -18.82 -22.96 16.78
CA LEU A 186 -18.93 -24.11 15.89
C LEU A 186 -17.68 -24.21 14.98
N ALA A 187 -17.57 -25.32 14.24
CA ALA A 187 -16.47 -25.53 13.31
C ALA A 187 -16.35 -24.35 12.31
N PRO A 188 -15.14 -23.99 11.87
CA PRO A 188 -13.87 -24.69 12.11
C PRO A 188 -13.23 -24.42 13.49
N THR A 189 -13.60 -23.34 14.18
CA THR A 189 -12.99 -22.93 15.45
C THR A 189 -13.90 -23.25 16.64
N THR A 190 -13.78 -24.45 17.20
CA THR A 190 -14.71 -24.94 18.26
C THR A 190 -14.27 -24.64 19.69
N ASN A 191 -13.07 -24.09 19.91
CA ASN A 191 -12.59 -23.70 21.24
C ASN A 191 -11.78 -22.40 21.15
N PRO A 192 -12.45 -21.26 20.88
CA PRO A 192 -11.78 -19.98 20.70
C PRO A 192 -11.20 -19.44 22.00
N THR A 193 -10.30 -18.47 21.85
CA THR A 193 -9.94 -17.57 22.95
C THR A 193 -11.06 -16.54 23.11
N TRP A 194 -11.63 -16.49 24.32
CA TRP A 194 -12.65 -15.51 24.69
C TRP A 194 -12.02 -14.32 25.43
N ARG A 195 -12.44 -13.11 25.08
CA ARG A 195 -12.05 -11.86 25.77
C ARG A 195 -13.28 -11.02 26.09
N ILE A 196 -13.30 -10.40 27.27
CA ILE A 196 -14.30 -9.37 27.59
C ILE A 196 -13.80 -8.05 27.03
N LEU A 197 -14.59 -7.44 26.13
CA LEU A 197 -14.29 -6.15 25.51
C LEU A 197 -14.84 -5.00 26.32
N ASP A 198 -16.08 -5.17 26.76
CA ASP A 198 -16.80 -4.11 27.44
C ASP A 198 -17.80 -4.67 28.46
N ARG A 199 -18.27 -3.81 29.35
CA ARG A 199 -19.30 -4.13 30.33
C ARG A 199 -20.07 -2.89 30.75
N ASN A 200 -21.33 -3.08 31.10
CA ASN A 200 -22.08 -2.10 31.88
C ASN A 200 -22.11 -2.55 33.34
N TYR A 201 -21.76 -1.66 34.27
CA TYR A 201 -21.84 -1.94 35.71
C TYR A 201 -22.45 -0.74 36.44
N GLY A 202 -23.50 -1.00 37.21
CA GLY A 202 -24.18 -0.04 38.10
C GLY A 202 -25.48 0.54 37.54
N CYS A 203 -26.52 0.53 38.38
CA CYS A 203 -27.67 1.43 38.24
C CYS A 203 -27.15 2.86 38.55
N THR A 204 -27.57 3.87 37.78
CA THR A 204 -27.01 5.24 37.77
C THR A 204 -26.59 5.83 39.13
N GLY A 205 -25.36 6.37 39.24
CA GLY A 205 -24.93 7.17 40.40
C GLY A 205 -23.47 7.07 40.85
N GLY A 206 -22.56 6.44 40.11
CA GLY A 206 -21.12 6.47 40.42
C GLY A 206 -20.72 5.77 41.73
N PHE A 207 -21.63 5.05 42.37
CA PHE A 207 -21.31 4.17 43.48
C PHE A 207 -21.42 2.72 43.02
N LEU A 208 -20.32 1.98 43.18
CA LEU A 208 -20.38 0.54 43.30
C LEU A 208 -21.38 0.24 44.40
N GLN A 209 -22.62 -0.14 44.08
CA GLN A 209 -23.42 -0.84 45.08
C GLN A 209 -22.79 -2.21 45.22
N PRO A 210 -22.23 -2.58 46.39
CA PRO A 210 -21.68 -3.90 46.63
C PRO A 210 -22.71 -5.02 46.41
N ASP A 211 -24.00 -4.64 46.37
CA ASP A 211 -25.20 -5.50 46.35
C ASP A 211 -25.96 -5.47 45.00
N GLY A 212 -25.39 -4.87 43.94
CA GLY A 212 -26.01 -4.82 42.61
C GLY A 212 -25.98 -6.15 41.84
N PRO A 213 -26.86 -6.35 40.83
CA PRO A 213 -26.85 -7.56 40.00
C PRO A 213 -25.52 -7.72 39.24
N THR A 214 -24.90 -8.91 39.31
CA THR A 214 -23.63 -9.19 38.63
C THR A 214 -23.80 -10.08 37.42
N THR A 215 -23.31 -9.66 36.26
CA THR A 215 -23.19 -10.53 35.09
C THR A 215 -21.99 -11.46 35.28
N ASN A 216 -22.25 -12.76 35.19
CA ASN A 216 -21.25 -13.80 35.14
C ASN A 216 -21.01 -14.24 33.69
N ALA A 217 -19.74 -14.44 33.36
CA ALA A 217 -19.27 -15.10 32.16
C ALA A 217 -18.82 -16.52 32.54
N SER A 218 -19.57 -17.53 32.14
CA SER A 218 -19.22 -18.94 32.37
C SER A 218 -18.72 -19.58 31.09
N ARG A 219 -17.44 -19.99 31.09
CA ARG A 219 -16.79 -20.65 29.95
C ARG A 219 -16.62 -22.14 30.20
N THR A 220 -17.08 -22.98 29.27
CA THR A 220 -16.81 -24.42 29.25
C THR A 220 -16.52 -24.87 27.83
N GLY A 221 -15.27 -25.26 27.56
CA GLY A 221 -14.80 -25.48 26.19
C GLY A 221 -14.97 -24.22 25.33
N GLY A 222 -15.58 -24.36 24.15
CA GLY A 222 -15.92 -23.25 23.26
C GLY A 222 -17.26 -22.58 23.51
N VAL A 223 -17.93 -22.90 24.63
CA VAL A 223 -19.20 -22.28 25.01
C VAL A 223 -18.93 -21.15 26.01
N LEU A 224 -19.50 -19.97 25.75
CA LEU A 224 -19.60 -18.85 26.67
C LEU A 224 -21.06 -18.61 27.02
N ARG A 225 -21.38 -18.56 28.31
CA ARG A 225 -22.72 -18.18 28.81
C ARG A 225 -22.64 -16.91 29.61
N PHE A 226 -23.50 -15.94 29.30
CA PHE A 226 -23.81 -14.83 30.19
C PHE A 226 -25.07 -15.14 31.00
N SER A 227 -24.97 -14.91 32.30
CA SER A 227 -26.07 -15.08 33.25
C SER A 227 -25.89 -14.07 34.36
N THR A 228 -26.97 -13.49 34.85
CA THR A 228 -26.91 -12.63 36.04
C THR A 228 -27.10 -13.47 37.29
N VAL A 229 -26.37 -13.15 38.36
CA VAL A 229 -26.55 -13.77 39.67
C VAL A 229 -26.86 -12.70 40.71
N ARG A 230 -27.78 -13.03 41.62
CA ARG A 230 -28.11 -12.21 42.80
C ARG A 230 -27.11 -12.52 43.92
N ASN A 231 -26.43 -11.52 44.46
CA ASN A 231 -25.59 -11.72 45.64
C ASN A 231 -26.48 -11.90 46.89
N GLY A 232 -26.50 -13.11 47.46
CA GLY A 232 -27.45 -13.52 48.51
C GLY A 232 -27.10 -13.10 49.94
N LEU A 233 -26.17 -12.16 50.16
CA LEU A 233 -25.69 -11.82 51.51
C LEU A 233 -26.56 -10.82 52.30
N PHE A 234 -27.49 -10.06 51.68
CA PHE A 234 -28.23 -8.97 52.38
C PHE A 234 -29.71 -8.72 51.96
N GLY A 235 -30.55 -9.76 51.86
CA GLY A 235 -32.00 -9.62 52.03
C GLY A 235 -32.88 -9.54 50.77
N THR A 236 -34.17 -9.87 50.96
CA THR A 236 -35.23 -9.98 49.93
C THR A 236 -35.89 -8.63 49.63
N GLY A 237 -35.67 -8.08 48.42
CA GLY A 237 -36.35 -6.89 47.87
C GLY A 237 -36.39 -6.92 46.33
N PRO A 238 -37.26 -6.15 45.65
CA PRO A 238 -37.64 -6.42 44.26
C PRO A 238 -36.65 -5.85 43.23
N ALA A 239 -36.51 -6.61 42.13
CA ALA A 239 -36.01 -6.28 40.79
C ALA A 239 -34.58 -5.74 40.63
N GLU A 240 -33.93 -6.21 39.55
CA GLU A 240 -32.84 -5.49 38.88
C GLU A 240 -33.17 -4.00 38.86
N CYS A 241 -32.37 -3.20 39.58
CA CYS A 241 -32.56 -1.76 39.71
C CYS A 241 -34.04 -1.35 39.88
N SER A 242 -34.68 -1.66 41.02
CA SER A 242 -36.07 -1.22 41.28
C SER A 242 -36.20 0.30 41.14
N GLY A 243 -36.71 0.75 39.98
CA GLY A 243 -36.93 2.16 39.66
C GLY A 243 -35.76 2.92 39.03
N SER A 244 -34.63 2.27 38.67
CA SER A 244 -33.51 2.93 37.96
C SER A 244 -33.19 2.26 36.63
N PRO A 245 -32.83 3.00 35.57
CA PRO A 245 -32.58 2.42 34.25
C PRO A 245 -31.25 1.63 34.19
N GLY A 246 -31.29 0.46 33.52
CA GLY A 246 -30.12 -0.30 33.05
C GLY A 246 -29.67 -1.47 33.93
N THR A 247 -29.39 -2.63 33.31
CA THR A 247 -28.78 -3.80 33.96
C THR A 247 -27.31 -4.03 33.63
N SER A 248 -26.69 -4.94 34.37
CA SER A 248 -25.34 -5.39 34.08
C SER A 248 -25.33 -6.24 32.83
N MET A 249 -24.40 -5.94 31.94
CA MET A 249 -24.18 -6.65 30.68
C MET A 249 -22.69 -6.79 30.41
N ALA A 250 -22.34 -7.70 29.51
CA ALA A 250 -20.99 -7.87 29.02
C ALA A 250 -20.97 -7.97 27.49
N VAL A 251 -19.89 -7.47 26.91
CA VAL A 251 -19.52 -7.64 25.51
C VAL A 251 -18.26 -8.49 25.46
N ALA A 252 -18.25 -9.54 24.66
CA ALA A 252 -17.11 -10.42 24.48
C ALA A 252 -16.74 -10.62 23.01
N HIS A 253 -15.49 -10.98 22.77
CA HIS A 253 -14.97 -11.42 21.47
C HIS A 253 -14.61 -12.90 21.50
N ALA A 254 -14.92 -13.61 20.42
CA ALA A 254 -14.57 -15.00 20.17
C ALA A 254 -13.60 -15.10 18.98
N ASP A 255 -12.30 -15.27 19.25
CA ASP A 255 -11.26 -15.27 18.21
C ASP A 255 -11.49 -16.31 17.12
N GLY A 256 -11.47 -15.87 15.86
CA GLY A 256 -11.47 -16.75 14.68
C GLY A 256 -12.72 -17.61 14.52
N VAL A 257 -13.79 -17.32 15.26
CA VAL A 257 -15.07 -18.03 15.12
C VAL A 257 -15.86 -17.42 13.98
N SER A 258 -16.00 -18.15 12.87
CA SER A 258 -16.84 -17.75 11.73
C SER A 258 -18.25 -18.32 11.78
N THR A 259 -18.52 -19.31 12.63
CA THR A 259 -19.87 -19.85 12.85
C THR A 259 -20.17 -19.97 14.34
N MET A 260 -21.26 -19.33 14.77
CA MET A 260 -21.68 -19.27 16.17
C MET A 260 -23.11 -19.76 16.31
N ARG A 261 -23.35 -20.64 17.29
CA ARG A 261 -24.69 -20.98 17.75
C ARG A 261 -25.06 -20.11 18.94
N VAL A 262 -26.25 -19.53 18.90
CA VAL A 262 -26.81 -18.72 19.98
C VAL A 262 -28.02 -19.43 20.55
N VAL A 263 -28.12 -19.46 21.88
CA VAL A 263 -29.29 -19.91 22.60
C VAL A 263 -29.76 -18.82 23.56
N LEU A 264 -31.02 -18.43 23.43
CA LEU A 264 -31.68 -17.40 24.24
C LEU A 264 -32.66 -18.07 25.18
N ASN A 265 -32.43 -17.97 26.49
CA ASN A 265 -33.29 -18.54 27.51
C ASN A 265 -33.80 -17.44 28.45
N GLY A 266 -35.00 -16.92 28.16
CA GLY A 266 -35.71 -15.94 28.98
C GLY A 266 -36.99 -16.53 29.58
N SER A 267 -37.37 -16.05 30.77
CA SER A 267 -38.72 -16.24 31.33
C SER A 267 -39.73 -15.24 30.73
N GLY A 268 -39.23 -14.19 30.07
CA GLY A 268 -39.97 -13.25 29.22
C GLY A 268 -39.23 -12.98 27.91
N HIS A 269 -38.98 -11.70 27.62
CA HIS A 269 -38.11 -11.30 26.52
C HIS A 269 -36.67 -11.78 26.80
N GLN A 270 -35.95 -12.18 25.75
CA GLN A 270 -34.49 -12.35 25.83
C GLN A 270 -33.85 -11.96 24.49
N ALA A 271 -32.73 -11.23 24.52
CA ALA A 271 -32.04 -10.77 23.31
C ALA A 271 -30.52 -10.74 23.44
N VAL A 272 -29.84 -10.88 22.30
CA VAL A 272 -28.39 -10.68 22.16
C VAL A 272 -28.09 -9.66 21.08
N ALA A 273 -26.92 -9.02 21.13
CA ALA A 273 -26.38 -8.27 20.01
C ALA A 273 -25.17 -9.02 19.44
N LEU A 274 -25.05 -9.02 18.11
CA LEU A 274 -24.00 -9.70 17.37
C LEU A 274 -23.27 -8.72 16.48
N GLY A 275 -21.95 -8.80 16.46
CA GLY A 275 -21.08 -7.95 15.66
C GLY A 275 -19.75 -8.64 15.39
N TYR A 276 -18.79 -7.86 14.89
CA TYR A 276 -17.42 -8.26 14.66
C TYR A 276 -16.52 -7.02 14.70
N ILE A 277 -15.20 -7.22 14.81
CA ILE A 277 -14.21 -6.15 14.64
C ILE A 277 -13.34 -6.50 13.44
N LEU A 278 -13.54 -5.80 12.32
CA LEU A 278 -12.68 -5.92 11.15
C LEU A 278 -11.61 -4.85 11.24
N SER A 279 -10.46 -5.24 11.76
CA SER A 279 -9.27 -4.40 11.86
C SER A 279 -8.43 -4.60 10.61
N LEU A 280 -8.51 -3.61 9.73
CA LEU A 280 -7.71 -3.51 8.52
C LEU A 280 -6.85 -2.26 8.65
N ASP A 281 -5.57 -2.45 8.42
CA ASP A 281 -4.61 -1.42 8.08
C ASP A 281 -4.55 -1.38 6.56
N LEU A 282 -4.72 -0.21 5.95
CA LEU A 282 -4.88 -0.01 4.52
C LEU A 282 -3.78 0.91 4.03
N GLY A 283 -3.17 0.53 2.91
CA GLY A 283 -2.28 1.44 2.20
C GLY A 283 -3.04 2.67 1.72
N ASP A 284 -2.45 3.85 1.91
CA ASP A 284 -3.02 5.13 1.53
C ASP A 284 -2.56 5.63 0.14
N ALA A 285 -1.73 4.84 -0.57
CA ALA A 285 -1.27 5.22 -1.90
C ALA A 285 -2.46 5.47 -2.85
N PRO A 286 -2.35 6.45 -3.76
CA PRO A 286 -3.42 6.81 -4.67
C PRO A 286 -3.98 5.62 -5.46
N ALA A 287 -5.25 5.71 -5.85
CA ALA A 287 -5.99 4.65 -6.54
C ALA A 287 -5.26 3.90 -7.68
N PRO A 288 -4.41 4.53 -8.53
CA PRO A 288 -3.66 3.81 -9.56
C PRO A 288 -2.80 2.66 -9.02
N TYR A 289 -2.23 2.80 -7.82
CA TYR A 289 -1.33 1.80 -7.21
C TYR A 289 -2.07 0.55 -6.69
N GLY A 290 -3.40 0.56 -6.75
CA GLY A 290 -4.24 -0.51 -6.25
C GLY A 290 -4.34 -0.54 -4.72
N VAL A 291 -5.37 -1.25 -4.25
CA VAL A 291 -5.64 -1.41 -2.82
C VAL A 291 -4.69 -2.46 -2.25
N ALA A 292 -3.95 -2.07 -1.21
CA ALA A 292 -3.27 -3.00 -0.33
C ALA A 292 -3.80 -2.82 1.09
N GLY A 293 -3.73 -3.89 1.88
CA GLY A 293 -3.99 -3.81 3.29
C GLY A 293 -3.44 -4.99 4.04
N ALA A 294 -3.50 -4.89 5.35
CA ALA A 294 -3.16 -5.96 6.24
C ALA A 294 -4.26 -6.14 7.28
N TYR A 295 -4.57 -7.39 7.52
CA TYR A 295 -5.33 -7.74 8.69
C TYR A 295 -4.44 -7.64 9.93
N ASN A 296 -4.88 -6.90 10.95
CA ASN A 296 -4.21 -6.81 12.22
C ASN A 296 -5.18 -7.12 13.36
N LEU A 297 -4.80 -8.02 14.26
CA LEU A 297 -5.62 -8.28 15.45
C LEU A 297 -5.36 -7.15 16.47
N PRO A 298 -6.36 -6.36 16.86
CA PRO A 298 -6.18 -5.13 17.65
C PRO A 298 -5.96 -5.41 19.15
N TRP A 299 -5.65 -6.65 19.56
CA TRP A 299 -5.64 -7.02 20.97
C TRP A 299 -4.43 -6.44 21.70
N VAL A 300 -4.64 -5.28 22.30
CA VAL A 300 -3.70 -4.64 23.23
C VAL A 300 -3.76 -5.31 24.62
N ASN A 301 -4.72 -6.21 24.87
CA ASN A 301 -4.83 -6.99 26.11
C ASN A 301 -4.46 -8.47 25.94
N THR A 302 -3.72 -8.99 26.92
CA THR A 302 -3.45 -10.43 27.08
C THR A 302 -4.46 -11.11 28.01
N ALA A 303 -5.39 -10.34 28.60
CA ALA A 303 -6.39 -10.84 29.53
C ALA A 303 -7.44 -11.68 28.79
N THR A 304 -7.32 -13.00 28.92
CA THR A 304 -8.26 -13.96 28.35
C THR A 304 -9.18 -14.51 29.43
N LEU A 305 -10.40 -14.90 29.04
CA LEU A 305 -11.32 -15.55 29.95
C LEU A 305 -10.90 -17.01 30.16
N GLY A 306 -10.49 -17.35 31.38
CA GLY A 306 -10.20 -18.73 31.77
C GLY A 306 -11.44 -19.62 31.74
N THR A 307 -11.24 -20.93 31.93
CA THR A 307 -12.37 -21.87 32.11
C THR A 307 -13.04 -21.66 33.45
N GLY A 308 -14.36 -21.87 33.52
CA GLY A 308 -15.17 -21.68 34.72
C GLY A 308 -15.98 -20.40 34.70
N THR A 309 -16.53 -20.02 35.85
CA THR A 309 -17.41 -18.86 35.99
C THR A 309 -16.65 -17.68 36.57
N THR A 310 -16.73 -16.55 35.87
CA THR A 310 -16.09 -15.29 36.25
C THR A 310 -17.14 -14.19 36.37
N ALA A 311 -17.16 -13.45 37.48
CA ALA A 311 -17.99 -12.25 37.61
C ALA A 311 -17.38 -11.11 36.81
N VAL A 312 -17.98 -10.76 35.68
CA VAL A 312 -17.41 -9.79 34.73
C VAL A 312 -17.95 -8.38 34.94
N ALA A 313 -19.09 -8.22 35.65
CA ALA A 313 -19.66 -6.94 36.03
C ALA A 313 -20.05 -6.92 37.53
N GLY A 314 -19.08 -6.70 38.44
CA GLY A 314 -19.27 -6.66 39.91
C GLY A 314 -18.12 -5.94 40.66
N SER A 315 -18.26 -5.73 41.98
CA SER A 315 -17.32 -4.96 42.81
C SER A 315 -15.95 -5.64 43.04
N GLY A 316 -15.86 -6.96 42.82
CA GLY A 316 -14.61 -7.72 42.78
C GLY A 316 -14.06 -7.74 41.36
N GLN A 317 -13.10 -6.85 41.07
CA GLN A 317 -12.58 -6.63 39.73
C GLN A 317 -11.97 -7.90 39.12
N VAL A 318 -12.56 -8.44 38.06
CA VAL A 318 -11.70 -8.84 36.94
C VAL A 318 -11.03 -7.56 36.49
N ALA A 319 -9.70 -7.59 36.38
CA ALA A 319 -8.93 -6.57 35.70
C ALA A 319 -9.32 -6.54 34.22
N THR A 320 -10.55 -6.11 33.92
CA THR A 320 -10.93 -5.65 32.60
C THR A 320 -10.31 -4.27 32.46
N THR A 321 -9.02 -4.29 32.11
CA THR A 321 -8.55 -3.59 30.92
C THR A 321 -9.11 -2.19 30.76
N ASN A 322 -8.52 -1.24 31.47
CA ASN A 322 -8.55 0.19 31.17
C ASN A 322 -7.80 0.52 29.85
N GLY A 323 -7.80 -0.41 28.89
CA GLY A 323 -7.01 -0.29 27.68
C GLY A 323 -7.15 -1.53 26.79
N VAL A 324 -8.24 -1.59 26.03
CA VAL A 324 -8.27 -1.90 24.58
C VAL A 324 -9.61 -1.30 24.15
N VAL A 325 -9.69 -0.33 23.26
CA VAL A 325 -9.23 -0.28 21.87
C VAL A 325 -8.82 1.18 21.60
N GLY A 326 -7.82 1.41 20.74
CA GLY A 326 -7.40 2.75 20.31
C GLY A 326 -6.17 3.32 21.03
N TYR A 327 -5.11 3.58 20.25
CA TYR A 327 -3.98 4.47 20.57
C TYR A 327 -3.37 4.38 21.97
N ALA A 328 -2.70 3.27 22.28
CA ALA A 328 -1.66 3.31 23.31
C ALA A 328 -0.31 3.04 22.64
N ALA A 329 0.39 4.12 22.29
CA ALA A 329 1.78 4.13 21.78
C ALA A 329 2.81 3.42 22.69
N ASN A 330 2.38 2.78 23.79
CA ASN A 330 3.26 2.15 24.78
C ASN A 330 2.68 0.92 25.51
N ALA A 331 1.57 0.34 25.05
CA ALA A 331 1.08 -0.89 25.67
C ALA A 331 1.83 -2.10 25.11
N THR A 332 2.35 -2.94 26.01
CA THR A 332 3.03 -4.21 25.70
C THR A 332 2.08 -5.19 25.03
N GLN A 333 1.94 -5.08 23.70
CA GLN A 333 1.27 -6.08 22.88
C GLN A 333 2.07 -7.39 22.95
N SER A 334 1.37 -8.49 23.24
CA SER A 334 1.95 -9.83 23.14
C SER A 334 2.17 -10.14 21.67
N LEU A 335 3.44 -10.11 21.27
CA LEU A 335 4.00 -10.51 19.97
C LEU A 335 3.19 -11.63 19.33
N ALA A 336 2.54 -11.30 18.21
CA ALA A 336 2.11 -12.31 17.25
C ALA A 336 1.88 -11.70 15.84
N THR A 337 1.54 -10.41 15.71
CA THR A 337 1.43 -9.72 14.39
C THR A 337 2.73 -8.99 14.08
N PRO A 338 3.39 -9.26 12.94
CA PRO A 338 4.53 -8.45 12.51
C PRO A 338 4.03 -7.11 11.96
N ARG A 339 4.83 -6.07 12.19
CA ARG A 339 4.43 -4.67 11.95
C ARG A 339 5.64 -3.81 11.62
N LEU A 340 5.40 -2.68 10.99
CA LEU A 340 6.33 -1.60 10.71
C LEU A 340 6.29 -0.61 11.90
N GLY A 341 7.46 -0.15 12.33
CA GLY A 341 7.60 0.83 13.40
C GLY A 341 6.96 0.51 14.79
N PRO A 342 6.80 1.56 15.64
CA PRO A 342 6.28 1.44 17.01
C PRO A 342 4.75 1.28 17.12
N GLY A 343 3.99 1.76 16.15
CA GLY A 343 2.54 1.80 16.13
C GLY A 343 1.90 0.53 15.60
N LEU A 344 0.57 0.54 15.61
CA LEU A 344 -0.22 -0.06 14.54
C LEU A 344 -1.03 1.12 14.04
N SER A 345 -0.92 1.48 12.77
CA SER A 345 -1.83 2.44 12.15
C SER A 345 -3.10 1.70 11.71
N PHE A 346 -4.22 2.44 11.68
CA PHE A 346 -5.51 1.93 11.24
C PHE A 346 -6.15 3.07 10.46
N GLU A 347 -6.08 3.00 9.14
CA GLU A 347 -6.48 4.08 8.25
C GLU A 347 -7.99 4.01 8.06
N SER A 348 -8.74 4.89 8.74
CA SER A 348 -10.16 5.12 8.47
C SER A 348 -10.36 6.20 7.41
N GLY A 349 -9.57 6.17 6.32
CA GLY A 349 -9.75 6.90 5.05
C GLY A 349 -10.16 8.39 5.04
N THR A 350 -10.06 9.13 6.15
CA THR A 350 -10.04 10.60 6.13
C THR A 350 -8.61 11.08 6.06
N LEU A 351 -8.22 11.49 4.85
CA LEU A 351 -7.03 12.26 4.51
C LEU A 351 -6.98 13.54 5.36
N ALA A 352 -6.37 13.48 6.54
CA ALA A 352 -6.08 14.65 7.35
C ALA A 352 -4.77 14.43 8.10
N THR A 353 -3.66 14.70 7.40
CA THR A 353 -2.31 14.87 7.98
C THR A 353 -1.87 13.69 8.85
N ASP A 354 -1.60 12.53 8.26
CA ASP A 354 -1.20 11.35 9.04
C ASP A 354 0.25 11.45 9.53
N SER A 355 0.37 11.31 10.84
CA SER A 355 1.63 11.11 11.55
C SER A 355 1.79 9.64 11.94
N TYR A 356 1.19 8.73 11.18
CA TYR A 356 0.98 7.34 11.58
C TYR A 356 1.75 6.31 10.76
N ASP A 357 2.18 6.67 9.54
CA ASP A 357 3.13 5.82 8.82
C ASP A 357 4.51 5.88 9.48
N ASP A 358 4.75 4.90 10.35
CA ASP A 358 5.85 4.93 11.31
C ASP A 358 6.91 3.85 11.04
N ALA A 359 6.80 3.22 9.87
CA ALA A 359 7.85 2.43 9.24
C ALA A 359 9.23 3.12 9.33
N PHE A 360 9.29 4.45 9.34
CA PHE A 360 10.54 5.19 9.52
C PHE A 360 10.49 6.14 10.71
N ALA A 361 11.60 6.24 11.44
CA ALA A 361 11.79 7.32 12.42
C ALA A 361 11.78 8.72 11.76
N THR A 362 12.07 8.76 10.46
CA THR A 362 11.96 9.93 9.60
C THR A 362 11.64 9.42 8.20
N ALA A 363 10.43 9.67 7.72
CA ALA A 363 9.98 9.20 6.41
C ALA A 363 10.94 9.67 5.30
N PRO A 364 11.24 8.82 4.30
CA PRO A 364 12.12 9.21 3.21
C PRO A 364 11.43 10.25 2.32
N SER A 365 11.88 11.51 2.35
CA SER A 365 11.34 12.55 1.45
C SER A 365 11.83 12.40 0.00
N SER A 366 12.97 11.74 -0.19
CA SER A 366 13.57 11.51 -1.51
C SER A 366 14.37 10.21 -1.56
N VAL A 367 14.40 9.59 -2.73
CA VAL A 367 15.19 8.38 -3.02
C VAL A 367 16.08 8.65 -4.22
N THR A 368 17.39 8.47 -4.06
CA THR A 368 18.31 8.49 -5.20
C THR A 368 18.16 7.19 -5.98
N ALA A 369 17.72 7.29 -7.23
CA ALA A 369 17.44 6.20 -8.14
C ALA A 369 18.39 6.30 -9.34
N THR A 370 19.62 5.78 -9.19
CA THR A 370 20.58 5.72 -10.30
C THR A 370 20.22 4.55 -11.21
N PRO A 371 19.82 4.77 -12.48
CA PRO A 371 19.41 3.67 -13.36
C PRO A 371 20.49 2.60 -13.51
N GLY A 372 20.13 1.33 -13.30
CA GLY A 372 21.07 0.19 -13.29
C GLY A 372 21.93 0.07 -12.03
N GLY A 373 21.79 0.99 -11.07
CA GLY A 373 22.42 0.94 -9.76
C GLY A 373 21.55 0.26 -8.71
N THR A 374 21.92 0.44 -7.45
CA THR A 374 21.16 -0.03 -6.29
C THR A 374 20.71 1.13 -5.42
N THR A 375 19.53 1.04 -4.85
CA THR A 375 19.07 1.95 -3.79
C THR A 375 18.64 1.17 -2.56
N LEU A 376 18.65 1.83 -1.40
CA LEU A 376 18.41 1.19 -0.10
C LEU A 376 17.56 2.11 0.79
N LEU A 377 16.60 1.50 1.47
CA LEU A 377 15.79 2.11 2.52
C LEU A 377 15.73 1.14 3.70
N SER A 378 15.67 1.69 4.91
CA SER A 378 15.72 0.91 6.15
C SER A 378 14.49 1.13 7.02
N PRO A 379 13.32 0.60 6.62
CA PRO A 379 12.15 0.63 7.49
C PRO A 379 12.43 -0.13 8.79
N ARG A 380 11.76 0.25 9.86
CA ARG A 380 11.75 -0.43 11.14
C ARG A 380 10.70 -1.52 11.10
N CYS A 381 11.07 -2.72 11.51
CA CYS A 381 10.13 -3.83 11.62
C CYS A 381 10.20 -4.46 13.01
N ARG A 382 9.05 -4.92 13.51
CA ARG A 382 8.87 -5.64 14.79
C ARG A 382 8.00 -6.88 14.58
N GLY A 383 8.24 -7.92 15.38
CA GLY A 383 7.49 -9.18 15.36
C GLY A 383 8.14 -10.20 14.43
N GLU A 384 7.68 -11.45 14.54
CA GLU A 384 8.13 -12.53 13.66
C GLU A 384 7.35 -12.49 12.35
N GLY A 385 8.04 -12.28 11.24
CA GLY A 385 7.42 -12.17 9.92
C GLY A 385 8.42 -11.82 8.82
N TYR A 386 7.92 -11.29 7.72
CA TYR A 386 8.67 -10.93 6.52
C TYR A 386 8.23 -9.56 6.01
N VAL A 387 9.18 -8.76 5.53
CA VAL A 387 8.97 -7.41 5.03
C VAL A 387 9.61 -7.24 3.65
N THR A 388 8.95 -6.49 2.79
CA THR A 388 9.44 -6.05 1.47
C THR A 388 8.84 -4.69 1.15
N GLY A 389 9.33 -4.03 0.09
CA GLY A 389 8.67 -2.83 -0.42
C GLY A 389 8.83 -2.64 -1.91
N TRP A 390 8.02 -1.75 -2.46
CA TRP A 390 7.99 -1.35 -3.86
C TRP A 390 8.22 0.15 -3.96
N ILE A 391 8.89 0.59 -5.03
CA ILE A 391 9.05 2.00 -5.38
C ILE A 391 8.71 2.12 -6.86
N ASP A 392 7.68 2.89 -7.21
CA ASP A 392 7.34 3.11 -8.61
C ASP A 392 8.41 4.01 -9.26
N PHE A 393 9.40 3.37 -9.87
CA PHE A 393 10.59 4.00 -10.43
C PHE A 393 10.29 4.68 -11.76
N ASN A 394 9.43 4.08 -12.58
CA ASN A 394 9.09 4.59 -13.91
C ASN A 394 7.94 5.63 -13.89
N ARG A 395 7.31 5.81 -12.72
CA ARG A 395 6.22 6.75 -12.43
C ARG A 395 4.96 6.47 -13.24
N ASN A 396 4.65 5.21 -13.49
CA ASN A 396 3.48 4.81 -14.27
C ASN A 396 2.23 4.58 -13.41
N GLY A 397 2.34 4.72 -12.09
CA GLY A 397 1.26 4.55 -11.13
C GLY A 397 0.96 3.09 -10.78
N GLN A 398 1.86 2.15 -11.08
CA GLN A 398 1.74 0.74 -10.72
C GLN A 398 3.01 0.29 -10.01
N PHE A 399 2.87 -0.70 -9.13
CA PHE A 399 4.01 -1.38 -8.52
C PHE A 399 4.26 -2.71 -9.23
N GLU A 400 5.45 -2.85 -9.80
CA GLU A 400 5.78 -3.98 -10.66
C GLU A 400 6.76 -4.95 -10.00
N PRO A 401 6.85 -6.20 -10.48
CA PRO A 401 7.80 -7.16 -9.94
C PRO A 401 9.27 -6.69 -9.98
N ALA A 402 9.64 -5.89 -10.99
CA ALA A 402 10.99 -5.33 -11.12
C ALA A 402 11.28 -4.22 -10.10
N GLU A 403 10.25 -3.71 -9.44
CA GLU A 403 10.31 -2.62 -8.47
C GLU A 403 10.26 -3.11 -7.03
N GLN A 404 10.15 -4.43 -6.84
CA GLN A 404 10.18 -5.04 -5.52
C GLN A 404 11.61 -5.05 -4.95
N SER A 405 11.73 -4.79 -3.66
CA SER A 405 12.95 -5.00 -2.91
C SER A 405 13.26 -6.50 -2.75
N ASN A 406 14.45 -6.83 -2.24
CA ASN A 406 14.61 -8.13 -1.60
C ASN A 406 13.63 -8.28 -0.41
N VAL A 407 13.15 -9.50 -0.16
CA VAL A 407 12.38 -9.82 1.06
C VAL A 407 13.35 -10.01 2.24
N ARG A 408 12.99 -9.50 3.43
CA ARG A 408 13.77 -9.68 4.66
C ARG A 408 12.91 -10.23 5.77
N GLN A 409 13.53 -11.01 6.67
CA GLN A 409 12.87 -11.49 7.87
C GLN A 409 12.86 -10.39 8.94
N CYS A 410 11.73 -10.28 9.62
CA CYS A 410 11.51 -9.46 10.78
C CYS A 410 11.55 -10.34 12.03
N THR A 411 12.35 -9.95 13.02
CA THR A 411 12.51 -10.72 14.29
C THR A 411 12.61 -9.83 15.52
N SER A 412 12.56 -8.51 15.36
CA SER A 412 12.77 -7.60 16.49
C SER A 412 11.61 -7.67 17.47
N THR A 413 11.92 -7.74 18.76
CA THR A 413 10.94 -7.68 19.85
C THR A 413 10.90 -6.31 20.53
N THR A 414 11.78 -5.37 20.13
CA THR A 414 11.87 -4.02 20.69
C THR A 414 10.59 -3.23 20.45
N ALA A 415 10.24 -2.31 21.36
CA ALA A 415 9.02 -1.51 21.25
C ALA A 415 8.90 -0.77 19.90
N ASN A 416 10.02 -0.22 19.41
CA ASN A 416 10.12 0.59 18.19
C ASN A 416 10.56 -0.20 16.94
N GLY A 417 10.59 -1.52 17.00
CA GLY A 417 11.21 -2.36 15.96
C GLY A 417 12.71 -2.12 15.78
N ALA A 418 13.29 -2.82 14.82
CA ALA A 418 14.67 -2.64 14.39
C ALA A 418 14.70 -2.32 12.89
N ALA A 419 15.67 -1.50 12.47
CA ALA A 419 15.86 -1.18 11.06
C ALA A 419 16.21 -2.45 10.26
N VAL A 420 15.54 -2.65 9.14
CA VAL A 420 15.74 -3.76 8.21
C VAL A 420 16.10 -3.18 6.85
N GLU A 421 17.28 -3.50 6.33
CA GLU A 421 17.73 -2.99 5.04
C GLU A 421 16.99 -3.68 3.89
N LEU A 422 16.20 -2.90 3.17
CA LEU A 422 15.60 -3.27 1.89
C LEU A 422 16.43 -2.65 0.78
N THR A 423 16.76 -3.44 -0.23
CA THR A 423 17.58 -3.08 -1.38
C THR A 423 16.83 -3.35 -2.67
N TRP A 424 16.91 -2.39 -3.58
CA TRP A 424 16.33 -2.45 -4.92
C TRP A 424 17.42 -2.37 -5.97
N SER A 425 17.27 -3.13 -7.06
CA SER A 425 17.96 -2.87 -8.32
C SER A 425 17.14 -1.84 -9.09
N VAL A 426 17.70 -0.64 -9.30
CA VAL A 426 16.96 0.46 -9.93
C VAL A 426 16.79 0.19 -11.43
N PRO A 427 15.55 0.13 -11.96
CA PRO A 427 15.30 -0.08 -13.38
C PRO A 427 15.94 0.98 -14.28
N GLY A 428 16.28 0.59 -15.51
CA GLY A 428 16.95 1.48 -16.49
C GLY A 428 16.08 2.65 -16.97
N ASP A 429 14.76 2.48 -16.86
CA ASP A 429 13.72 3.42 -17.25
C ASP A 429 13.27 4.34 -16.10
N ALA A 430 13.96 4.34 -14.94
CA ALA A 430 13.60 5.19 -13.80
C ALA A 430 13.47 6.68 -14.17
N VAL A 431 12.36 7.31 -13.80
CA VAL A 431 11.99 8.69 -14.15
C VAL A 431 12.04 9.58 -12.91
N ALA A 432 12.71 10.72 -13.00
CA ALA A 432 12.76 11.70 -11.93
C ALA A 432 11.37 12.27 -11.59
N GLY A 433 11.12 12.57 -10.31
CA GLY A 433 9.91 13.26 -9.85
C GLY A 433 9.18 12.56 -8.70
N SER A 434 8.02 13.08 -8.32
CA SER A 434 7.20 12.51 -7.24
C SER A 434 6.58 11.18 -7.65
N THR A 435 6.59 10.23 -6.72
CA THR A 435 6.05 8.87 -6.82
C THR A 435 5.67 8.36 -5.42
N TYR A 436 5.29 7.10 -5.30
CA TYR A 436 5.05 6.43 -4.02
C TYR A 436 5.99 5.25 -3.79
N ALA A 437 6.23 4.96 -2.52
CA ALA A 437 6.83 3.72 -2.06
C ALA A 437 5.87 2.99 -1.12
N ARG A 438 5.71 1.68 -1.28
CA ARG A 438 4.86 0.83 -0.45
C ARG A 438 5.71 -0.18 0.30
N PHE A 439 5.47 -0.36 1.59
CA PHE A 439 6.13 -1.32 2.44
C PHE A 439 5.07 -2.26 3.00
N VAL A 440 5.26 -3.57 2.82
CA VAL A 440 4.32 -4.58 3.31
C VAL A 440 5.08 -5.52 4.21
N VAL A 441 4.53 -5.75 5.41
CA VAL A 441 4.97 -6.79 6.32
C VAL A 441 3.86 -7.83 6.47
N SER A 442 4.21 -9.12 6.45
CA SER A 442 3.29 -10.22 6.71
C SER A 442 3.93 -11.29 7.57
N ALA A 443 3.13 -12.05 8.31
CA ALA A 443 3.57 -13.26 9.00
C ALA A 443 4.13 -14.33 8.03
N ALA A 444 3.66 -14.35 6.78
CA ALA A 444 4.08 -15.32 5.77
C ALA A 444 4.64 -14.63 4.53
N ALA A 445 5.86 -14.96 4.13
CA ALA A 445 6.52 -14.40 2.94
C ALA A 445 5.71 -14.58 1.65
N ALA A 446 4.92 -15.66 1.54
CA ALA A 446 4.12 -15.98 0.37
C ALA A 446 2.91 -15.03 0.18
N GLU A 447 2.55 -14.25 1.21
CA GLU A 447 1.45 -13.28 1.13
C GLU A 447 1.93 -11.89 0.67
N LEU A 448 3.24 -11.65 0.61
CA LEU A 448 3.77 -10.34 0.26
C LEU A 448 3.45 -10.01 -1.21
N ALA A 449 2.64 -8.99 -1.41
CA ALA A 449 2.24 -8.48 -2.72
C ALA A 449 2.02 -6.96 -2.64
N PRO A 450 2.18 -6.22 -3.75
CA PRO A 450 1.96 -4.77 -3.76
C PRO A 450 0.48 -4.39 -3.66
N THR A 451 -0.44 -5.34 -3.88
CA THR A 451 -1.90 -5.19 -3.80
C THR A 451 -2.52 -6.40 -3.13
N GLY A 452 -3.73 -6.26 -2.59
CA GLY A 452 -4.44 -7.30 -1.86
C GLY A 452 -4.30 -7.16 -0.34
N VAL A 453 -4.92 -8.06 0.40
CA VAL A 453 -4.91 -8.03 1.86
C VAL A 453 -4.07 -9.17 2.41
N VAL A 454 -3.03 -8.86 3.18
CA VAL A 454 -2.26 -9.88 3.90
C VAL A 454 -3.03 -10.35 5.13
N SER A 455 -2.94 -11.65 5.45
CA SER A 455 -3.75 -12.26 6.50
C SER A 455 -3.31 -11.83 7.90
N ARG A 456 -2.10 -11.31 8.03
CA ARG A 456 -1.54 -10.80 9.27
C ARG A 456 -0.33 -9.90 9.04
N GLY A 457 -0.44 -8.59 9.26
CA GLY A 457 0.66 -7.68 8.93
C GLY A 457 0.38 -6.20 9.11
N GLU A 458 1.06 -5.40 8.29
CA GLU A 458 0.87 -3.96 8.10
C GLU A 458 1.30 -3.56 6.67
N VAL A 459 0.75 -2.46 6.15
CA VAL A 459 1.00 -1.84 4.86
C VAL A 459 1.20 -0.35 5.09
N GLU A 460 2.38 0.14 4.70
CA GLU A 460 2.78 1.52 4.89
C GLU A 460 3.15 2.13 3.56
N ASP A 461 2.54 3.26 3.23
CA ASP A 461 2.74 3.95 1.96
C ASP A 461 3.42 5.30 2.22
N HIS A 462 4.32 5.72 1.33
CA HIS A 462 5.04 6.97 1.52
C HIS A 462 5.18 7.72 0.21
N PRO A 463 4.79 9.01 0.15
CA PRO A 463 5.13 9.87 -0.96
C PRO A 463 6.64 10.12 -0.96
N VAL A 464 7.31 9.80 -2.08
CA VAL A 464 8.76 9.99 -2.23
C VAL A 464 9.08 10.75 -3.50
N THR A 465 10.17 11.53 -3.49
CA THR A 465 10.70 12.16 -4.70
C THR A 465 11.89 11.39 -5.24
N LEU A 466 11.81 10.88 -6.47
CA LEU A 466 12.92 10.23 -7.14
C LEU A 466 13.94 11.25 -7.65
N LEU A 467 15.17 11.09 -7.19
CA LEU A 467 16.35 11.80 -7.64
C LEU A 467 17.12 10.90 -8.60
N VAL A 468 17.01 11.16 -9.90
CA VAL A 468 17.59 10.34 -10.97
C VAL A 468 18.77 11.09 -11.60
N PRO A 469 20.02 10.72 -11.29
CA PRO A 469 21.18 11.29 -11.96
C PRO A 469 21.24 10.82 -13.42
N ARG A 470 21.38 11.76 -14.36
CA ARG A 470 21.50 11.48 -15.80
C ARG A 470 22.57 12.37 -16.42
N LEU A 471 23.32 11.80 -17.34
CA LEU A 471 24.36 12.47 -18.12
C LEU A 471 24.13 12.21 -19.60
N THR A 472 24.39 13.24 -20.40
CA THR A 472 24.51 13.11 -21.86
C THR A 472 25.83 13.70 -22.33
N VAL A 473 26.34 13.24 -23.46
CA VAL A 473 27.58 13.72 -24.06
C VAL A 473 27.40 14.03 -25.55
N THR A 474 28.03 15.10 -26.00
CA THR A 474 28.20 15.42 -27.42
C THR A 474 29.68 15.57 -27.74
N LYS A 475 30.07 15.22 -28.97
CA LYS A 475 31.44 15.40 -29.46
C LYS A 475 31.41 15.94 -30.88
N VAL A 476 32.23 16.96 -31.14
CA VAL A 476 32.37 17.62 -32.44
C VAL A 476 33.84 17.86 -32.72
N ALA A 477 34.28 17.65 -33.96
CA ALA A 477 35.57 18.13 -34.44
C ALA A 477 35.40 19.46 -35.21
N ASP A 478 36.41 20.33 -35.14
CA ASP A 478 36.47 21.57 -35.93
C ASP A 478 36.87 21.35 -37.41
N ALA A 479 37.22 20.11 -37.77
CA ALA A 479 37.55 19.69 -39.12
C ALA A 479 36.48 18.74 -39.69
N GLY A 480 36.19 18.86 -40.99
CA GLY A 480 35.29 17.93 -41.71
C GLY A 480 36.00 16.71 -42.30
N GLU A 481 37.32 16.73 -42.34
CA GLU A 481 38.19 15.65 -42.82
C GLU A 481 39.54 15.71 -42.10
N VAL A 482 40.33 14.63 -42.21
CA VAL A 482 41.68 14.60 -41.62
C VAL A 482 42.59 15.62 -42.34
N PRO A 483 43.12 16.64 -41.62
CA PRO A 483 43.90 17.70 -42.24
C PRO A 483 45.33 17.24 -42.55
N ALA A 484 46.10 18.09 -43.22
CA ALA A 484 47.50 17.81 -43.56
C ALA A 484 48.38 17.63 -42.31
N ALA A 485 49.49 16.90 -42.46
CA ALA A 485 50.49 16.72 -41.41
C ALA A 485 50.91 18.06 -40.77
N GLY A 486 51.04 18.07 -39.44
CA GLY A 486 51.35 19.26 -38.65
C GLY A 486 50.17 20.21 -38.41
N GLN A 487 49.01 20.01 -39.04
CA GLN A 487 47.78 20.71 -38.68
C GLN A 487 47.12 20.07 -37.46
N THR A 488 46.31 20.84 -36.75
CA THR A 488 45.61 20.42 -35.54
C THR A 488 44.12 20.22 -35.82
N VAL A 489 43.55 19.12 -35.34
CA VAL A 489 42.11 18.93 -35.17
C VAL A 489 41.79 19.18 -33.70
N THR A 490 40.76 19.96 -33.42
CA THR A 490 40.27 20.20 -32.06
C THR A 490 38.95 19.50 -31.86
N TYR A 491 38.93 18.51 -30.96
CA TYR A 491 37.65 17.95 -30.49
C TYR A 491 37.09 18.79 -29.35
N THR A 492 35.83 19.18 -29.49
CA THR A 492 35.02 19.76 -28.41
C THR A 492 34.06 18.69 -27.91
N VAL A 493 34.22 18.30 -26.65
CA VAL A 493 33.36 17.31 -25.98
C VAL A 493 32.58 18.03 -24.88
N THR A 494 31.25 17.91 -24.87
CA THR A 494 30.41 18.53 -23.84
C THR A 494 29.61 17.46 -23.11
N MET A 495 29.86 17.31 -21.81
CA MET A 495 29.08 16.47 -20.91
C MET A 495 28.08 17.35 -20.14
N THR A 496 26.81 16.96 -20.12
CA THR A 496 25.71 17.72 -19.52
C THR A 496 24.98 16.87 -18.48
N ASN A 497 24.69 17.45 -17.31
CA ASN A 497 23.80 16.86 -16.32
C ASN A 497 22.34 17.13 -16.70
N THR A 498 21.67 16.10 -17.19
CA THR A 498 20.25 16.13 -17.60
C THR A 498 19.33 15.54 -16.53
N GLY A 499 19.87 15.10 -15.40
CA GLY A 499 19.09 14.61 -14.25
C GLY A 499 18.56 15.73 -13.37
N ASN A 500 17.76 15.38 -12.36
CA ASN A 500 17.21 16.32 -11.37
C ASN A 500 18.02 16.40 -10.07
N VAL A 501 19.21 15.81 -10.04
CA VAL A 501 20.13 15.83 -8.90
C VAL A 501 21.52 16.26 -9.34
N ALA A 502 22.19 17.05 -8.50
CA ALA A 502 23.53 17.53 -8.79
C ALA A 502 24.57 16.41 -8.59
N PHE A 503 25.54 16.32 -9.48
CA PHE A 503 26.76 15.56 -9.22
C PHE A 503 27.64 16.38 -8.27
N THR A 504 28.22 15.72 -7.27
CA THR A 504 29.01 16.37 -6.21
C THR A 504 30.40 15.75 -6.12
N ALA A 505 31.27 16.29 -5.26
CA ALA A 505 32.58 15.67 -5.02
C ALA A 505 32.47 14.23 -4.44
N GLY A 506 31.42 13.93 -3.66
CA GLY A 506 31.18 12.60 -3.10
C GLY A 506 30.48 11.63 -4.05
N ALA A 507 29.79 12.16 -5.07
CA ALA A 507 29.12 11.39 -6.13
C ALA A 507 29.33 12.11 -7.47
N PRO A 508 30.53 12.00 -8.07
CA PRO A 508 30.89 12.78 -9.25
C PRO A 508 30.34 12.18 -10.54
N ALA A 509 30.28 13.00 -11.59
CA ALA A 509 30.10 12.56 -12.96
C ALA A 509 31.44 12.08 -13.52
N TYR A 510 31.44 11.08 -14.39
CA TYR A 510 32.62 10.52 -15.03
C TYR A 510 32.53 10.65 -16.55
N ILE A 511 33.64 10.96 -17.20
CA ILE A 511 33.80 10.91 -18.66
C ILE A 511 35.09 10.17 -19.01
N TYR A 512 35.02 9.38 -20.08
CA TYR A 512 36.13 8.63 -20.65
C TYR A 512 36.14 8.87 -22.16
N ASP A 513 37.27 9.33 -22.68
CA ASP A 513 37.50 9.56 -24.11
C ASP A 513 38.60 8.59 -24.57
N ALA A 514 38.19 7.56 -25.30
CA ALA A 514 39.08 6.56 -25.88
C ALA A 514 39.69 7.13 -27.17
N TYR A 515 41.00 7.38 -27.10
CA TYR A 515 41.81 8.05 -28.11
C TYR A 515 42.74 7.07 -28.87
N ALA A 516 42.69 5.77 -28.58
CA ALA A 516 43.55 4.75 -29.19
C ALA A 516 43.38 4.52 -30.71
N GLY A 517 42.37 5.11 -31.34
CA GLY A 517 42.21 5.11 -32.80
C GLY A 517 42.63 6.45 -33.42
N VAL A 518 43.38 7.26 -32.67
CA VAL A 518 43.85 8.58 -33.08
C VAL A 518 45.35 8.75 -32.73
N ASP A 519 45.90 7.94 -31.82
CA ASP A 519 47.28 8.05 -31.31
C ASP A 519 48.36 7.61 -32.30
N ASP A 520 47.99 6.76 -33.26
CA ASP A 520 48.81 6.37 -34.41
C ASP A 520 48.94 7.50 -35.44
N ASP A 521 47.86 8.24 -35.67
CA ASP A 521 47.81 9.30 -36.68
C ASP A 521 48.22 10.69 -36.15
N ALA A 522 47.93 10.99 -34.88
CA ALA A 522 48.05 12.32 -34.30
C ALA A 522 48.56 12.32 -32.85
N GLU A 523 49.30 13.37 -32.50
CA GLU A 523 49.81 13.61 -31.15
C GLU A 523 48.82 14.44 -30.33
N LEU A 524 48.47 13.94 -29.14
CA LEU A 524 47.59 14.64 -28.20
C LEU A 524 48.28 15.89 -27.64
N GLY A 525 47.59 17.04 -27.73
CA GLY A 525 48.01 18.30 -27.12
C GLY A 525 47.50 18.50 -25.69
N SER A 526 47.55 19.74 -25.20
CA SER A 526 47.09 20.06 -23.84
C SER A 526 45.56 20.08 -23.76
N VAL A 527 45.00 19.11 -23.04
CA VAL A 527 43.56 19.03 -22.78
C VAL A 527 43.16 20.02 -21.70
N THR A 528 42.07 20.74 -21.93
CA THR A 528 41.48 21.67 -20.94
C THR A 528 40.01 21.36 -20.71
N ALA A 529 39.53 21.63 -19.50
CA ALA A 529 38.12 21.50 -19.12
C ALA A 529 37.58 22.85 -18.63
N SER A 530 36.33 23.17 -18.98
CA SER A 530 35.67 24.42 -18.58
C SER A 530 35.33 24.49 -17.09
N SER A 531 35.52 23.40 -16.34
CA SER A 531 35.20 23.33 -14.92
C SER A 531 36.22 22.47 -14.17
N PRO A 532 36.49 22.79 -12.89
CA PRO A 532 37.43 22.02 -12.07
C PRO A 532 36.97 20.57 -11.90
N GLY A 533 37.93 19.66 -11.88
CA GLY A 533 37.74 18.26 -11.51
C GLY A 533 39.07 17.53 -11.54
N THR A 534 39.04 16.23 -11.27
CA THR A 534 40.24 15.40 -11.37
C THR A 534 40.28 14.82 -12.79
N SER A 535 41.44 14.88 -13.42
CA SER A 535 41.67 14.29 -14.74
C SER A 535 42.98 13.52 -14.78
N GLY A 536 43.10 12.66 -15.78
CA GLY A 536 44.33 11.96 -16.10
C GLY A 536 44.23 11.22 -17.41
N VAL A 537 45.27 10.44 -17.67
CA VAL A 537 45.35 9.50 -18.79
C VAL A 537 45.64 8.12 -18.20
N ASP A 538 45.17 7.05 -18.84
CA ASP A 538 45.53 5.69 -18.47
C ASP A 538 47.01 5.37 -18.73
N SER A 539 47.47 4.20 -18.27
CA SER A 539 48.89 3.80 -18.35
C SER A 539 49.40 3.65 -19.77
N ASP A 540 48.52 3.34 -20.71
CA ASP A 540 48.84 3.16 -22.12
C ASP A 540 48.70 4.47 -22.92
N ASN A 541 48.34 5.57 -22.23
CA ASN A 541 48.13 6.90 -22.78
C ASN A 541 47.09 6.95 -23.92
N ARG A 542 46.02 6.16 -23.77
CA ARG A 542 44.99 5.83 -24.77
C ARG A 542 43.57 6.14 -24.32
N VAL A 543 43.34 6.40 -23.04
CA VAL A 543 42.06 6.84 -22.48
C VAL A 543 42.28 8.08 -21.64
N LEU A 544 41.67 9.20 -22.07
CA LEU A 544 41.54 10.40 -21.26
C LEU A 544 40.34 10.25 -20.34
N TRP A 545 40.49 10.61 -19.07
CA TRP A 545 39.40 10.55 -18.12
C TRP A 545 39.30 11.81 -17.28
N TRP A 546 38.08 12.12 -16.88
CA TRP A 546 37.80 13.19 -15.92
C TRP A 546 36.63 12.80 -15.02
N TYR A 547 36.67 13.24 -13.77
CA TYR A 547 35.52 13.20 -12.89
C TYR A 547 35.40 14.45 -12.02
N GLY A 548 34.16 14.84 -11.71
CA GLY A 548 33.89 16.03 -10.91
C GLY A 548 32.41 16.34 -10.71
N ALA A 549 32.16 17.44 -10.04
CA ALA A 549 30.81 17.91 -9.74
C ALA A 549 30.20 18.66 -10.94
N ILE A 550 28.88 18.49 -11.13
CA ILE A 550 28.12 19.19 -12.17
C ILE A 550 26.73 19.50 -11.60
N PRO A 551 26.34 20.78 -11.47
CA PRO A 551 25.01 21.14 -10.99
C PRO A 551 23.92 20.66 -11.95
N VAL A 552 22.66 20.62 -11.48
CA VAL A 552 21.50 20.28 -12.34
C VAL A 552 21.44 21.24 -13.52
N GLY A 553 21.33 20.71 -14.74
CA GLY A 553 21.34 21.50 -15.98
C GLY A 553 22.70 22.09 -16.36
N GLY A 554 23.75 21.88 -15.54
CA GLY A 554 25.10 22.32 -15.84
C GLY A 554 25.82 21.42 -16.84
N SER A 555 26.93 21.91 -17.39
CA SER A 555 27.76 21.18 -18.35
C SER A 555 29.25 21.43 -18.13
N VAL A 556 30.07 20.46 -18.50
CA VAL A 556 31.53 20.59 -18.59
C VAL A 556 31.94 20.38 -20.05
N THR A 557 32.69 21.33 -20.60
CA THR A 557 33.22 21.26 -21.96
C THR A 557 34.72 21.00 -21.92
N PHE A 558 35.15 19.98 -22.65
CA PHE A 558 36.54 19.59 -22.83
C PHE A 558 37.02 19.99 -24.22
N THR A 559 38.19 20.61 -24.28
CA THR A 559 38.89 20.94 -25.53
C THR A 559 40.09 20.02 -25.65
N ILE A 560 40.09 19.16 -26.67
CA ILE A 560 41.07 18.11 -26.90
C ILE A 560 41.74 18.36 -28.26
N PRO A 561 42.86 19.10 -28.30
CA PRO A 561 43.62 19.35 -29.53
C PRO A 561 44.50 18.16 -29.89
N VAL A 562 44.53 17.77 -31.16
CA VAL A 562 45.34 16.66 -31.67
C VAL A 562 46.08 17.10 -32.93
N THR A 563 47.40 16.95 -32.96
CA THR A 563 48.23 17.44 -34.06
C THR A 563 48.66 16.29 -34.94
N MET A 564 48.33 16.35 -36.22
CA MET A 564 48.64 15.29 -37.19
C MET A 564 50.14 15.06 -37.28
N ARG A 565 50.57 13.80 -37.20
CA ARG A 565 52.00 13.45 -37.29
C ARG A 565 52.55 13.79 -38.68
N ALA A 566 53.83 14.17 -38.72
CA ALA A 566 54.58 14.26 -39.96
C ALA A 566 55.21 12.89 -40.30
N GLY A 567 55.22 12.52 -41.59
CA GLY A 567 55.82 11.27 -42.06
C GLY A 567 54.79 10.20 -42.40
N ASP A 568 54.72 9.15 -41.58
CA ASP A 568 53.81 8.00 -41.71
C ASP A 568 52.70 8.10 -40.65
N PRO A 569 51.63 8.88 -40.90
CA PRO A 569 50.60 9.21 -39.92
C PRO A 569 49.53 8.10 -39.82
N GLY A 570 49.95 6.84 -39.69
CA GLY A 570 49.04 5.71 -39.50
C GLY A 570 48.06 5.48 -40.66
N ASP A 571 46.81 5.14 -40.33
CA ASP A 571 45.76 4.80 -41.30
C ASP A 571 44.96 6.01 -41.79
N LEU A 572 45.23 7.19 -41.23
CA LEU A 572 44.55 8.46 -41.55
C LEU A 572 43.04 8.40 -41.30
N VAL A 573 42.63 7.64 -40.29
CA VAL A 573 41.26 7.56 -39.79
C VAL A 573 41.22 7.80 -38.29
N LEU A 574 40.89 9.03 -37.91
CA LEU A 574 40.80 9.43 -36.51
C LEU A 574 39.50 8.88 -35.89
N ARG A 575 39.59 7.73 -35.22
CA ARG A 575 38.49 7.10 -34.50
C ARG A 575 38.56 7.46 -33.03
N ASN A 576 37.63 8.29 -32.60
CA ASN A 576 37.54 8.70 -31.21
C ASN A 576 36.16 8.39 -30.64
N THR A 577 36.13 7.73 -29.49
CA THR A 577 34.88 7.39 -28.80
C THR A 577 34.87 8.01 -27.42
N VAL A 578 33.83 8.78 -27.11
CA VAL A 578 33.61 9.33 -25.77
C VAL A 578 32.41 8.67 -25.10
N ARG A 579 32.48 8.51 -23.78
CA ARG A 579 31.45 7.91 -22.93
C ARG A 579 31.34 8.66 -21.61
N VAL A 580 30.12 8.79 -21.10
CA VAL A 580 29.83 9.36 -19.78
C VAL A 580 29.15 8.34 -18.87
N SER A 581 29.42 8.44 -17.57
CA SER A 581 28.87 7.53 -16.57
C SER A 581 28.63 8.24 -15.24
N THR A 582 27.65 7.75 -14.49
CA THR A 582 27.35 8.20 -13.12
C THR A 582 28.14 7.42 -12.07
N GLN A 583 28.91 6.42 -12.48
CA GLN A 583 29.76 5.56 -11.66
C GLN A 583 31.08 5.25 -12.38
N PRO A 584 32.16 4.90 -11.67
CA PRO A 584 33.39 4.46 -12.31
C PRO A 584 33.15 3.25 -13.24
N LEU A 585 33.75 3.29 -14.44
CA LEU A 585 33.71 2.17 -15.38
C LEU A 585 34.96 1.30 -15.26
N SER A 586 34.81 -0.01 -15.47
CA SER A 586 35.96 -0.91 -15.65
C SER A 586 36.73 -0.56 -16.94
N ALA A 587 38.01 -0.92 -17.02
CA ALA A 587 38.85 -0.65 -18.20
C ALA A 587 38.21 -1.15 -19.52
N ALA A 588 37.56 -2.33 -19.51
CA ALA A 588 36.88 -2.86 -20.69
C ALA A 588 35.65 -2.03 -21.11
N GLN A 589 34.94 -1.42 -20.15
CA GLN A 589 33.79 -0.55 -20.44
C GLN A 589 34.22 0.83 -20.95
N GLN A 590 35.37 1.33 -20.49
CA GLN A 590 35.91 2.63 -20.91
C GLN A 590 36.24 2.67 -22.41
N THR A 591 36.69 1.55 -22.98
CA THR A 591 37.10 1.43 -24.39
C THR A 591 36.09 0.70 -25.27
N ALA A 592 34.93 0.32 -24.72
CA ALA A 592 33.90 -0.36 -25.49
C ALA A 592 33.36 0.55 -26.61
N PRO A 593 33.17 0.03 -27.84
CA PRO A 593 32.71 0.83 -28.97
C PRO A 593 31.33 1.42 -28.70
N CYS A 594 31.11 2.66 -29.12
CA CYS A 594 29.77 3.26 -29.13
C CYS A 594 29.05 2.83 -30.41
N VAL A 595 28.19 1.82 -30.29
CA VAL A 595 27.50 1.23 -31.44
C VAL A 595 26.28 2.10 -31.83
N PRO A 596 26.14 2.51 -33.10
CA PRO A 596 24.97 3.25 -33.56
C PRO A 596 23.66 2.50 -33.30
N GLY A 597 22.65 3.19 -32.78
CA GLY A 597 21.36 2.63 -32.40
C GLY A 597 21.37 1.80 -31.10
N SER A 598 22.50 1.73 -30.40
CA SER A 598 22.56 1.07 -29.09
C SER A 598 21.75 1.84 -28.05
N PRO A 599 21.25 1.16 -26.98
CA PRO A 599 20.58 1.84 -25.86
C PRO A 599 21.45 2.90 -25.18
N GLU A 600 22.76 2.77 -25.26
CA GLU A 600 23.69 3.74 -24.71
C GLU A 600 23.79 5.01 -25.55
N GLU A 601 23.96 4.87 -26.87
CA GLU A 601 23.99 5.98 -27.81
C GLU A 601 22.63 6.69 -27.86
N THR A 602 21.53 5.94 -27.87
CA THR A 602 20.16 6.51 -27.83
C THR A 602 19.90 7.30 -26.55
N ALA A 603 20.49 6.87 -25.42
CA ALA A 603 20.43 7.61 -24.16
C ALA A 603 21.42 8.80 -24.10
N GLY A 604 22.19 9.04 -25.17
CA GLY A 604 23.20 10.09 -25.25
C GLY A 604 24.41 9.85 -24.35
N ARG A 605 24.67 8.61 -23.92
CA ARG A 605 25.76 8.28 -22.98
C ARG A 605 27.09 7.97 -23.65
N CYS A 606 27.11 7.77 -24.96
CA CYS A 606 28.33 7.66 -25.73
C CYS A 606 28.19 8.32 -27.10
N VAL A 607 29.31 8.74 -27.69
CA VAL A 607 29.41 9.21 -29.08
C VAL A 607 30.70 8.68 -29.69
N ALA A 608 30.61 8.03 -30.85
CA ALA A 608 31.75 7.75 -31.70
C ALA A 608 31.86 8.82 -32.80
N HIS A 609 33.06 9.33 -33.03
CA HIS A 609 33.36 10.28 -34.08
C HIS A 609 34.52 9.74 -34.92
N GLU A 610 34.32 9.69 -36.23
CA GLU A 610 35.34 9.26 -37.18
C GLU A 610 35.61 10.39 -38.18
N LEU A 611 36.88 10.77 -38.33
CA LEU A 611 37.32 11.62 -39.44
C LEU A 611 38.12 10.79 -40.42
N PHE A 612 37.78 10.92 -41.69
CA PHE A 612 38.50 10.29 -42.79
C PHE A 612 39.24 11.36 -43.57
N ARG A 613 40.37 10.99 -44.18
CA ARG A 613 40.93 11.79 -45.25
C ARG A 613 40.15 11.54 -46.53
N VAL A 614 39.44 12.55 -47.05
CA VAL A 614 38.76 12.41 -48.35
C VAL A 614 39.83 12.65 -49.44
N GLY A 615 40.28 11.56 -50.05
CA GLY A 615 41.35 11.61 -51.07
C GLY A 615 41.12 10.66 -52.25
N LEU A 616 39.89 10.20 -52.47
CA LEU A 616 39.57 9.36 -53.61
C LEU A 616 38.95 10.20 -54.74
N ASP A 617 39.79 10.70 -55.65
CA ASP A 617 39.32 11.13 -56.98
C ASP A 617 39.09 9.87 -57.83
N VAL A 618 37.85 9.40 -57.91
CA VAL A 618 37.47 8.34 -58.86
C VAL A 618 37.19 8.97 -60.22
N THR A 619 38.19 8.98 -61.09
CA THR A 619 37.99 9.31 -62.50
C THR A 619 37.60 8.03 -63.24
N LYS A 620 36.41 8.04 -63.85
CA LYS A 620 35.91 6.93 -64.65
C LYS A 620 36.08 7.29 -66.13
N GLN A 621 36.91 6.54 -66.85
CA GLN A 621 37.13 6.80 -68.27
C GLN A 621 36.53 5.66 -69.11
N ALA A 622 35.82 6.04 -70.16
CA ALA A 622 35.27 5.10 -71.12
C ALA A 622 36.35 4.69 -72.14
N PHE A 623 36.40 3.41 -72.48
CA PHE A 623 37.32 2.86 -73.49
C PHE A 623 36.55 2.01 -74.48
N ARG A 624 36.95 2.00 -75.75
CA ARG A 624 36.40 1.04 -76.73
C ARG A 624 36.81 -0.37 -76.33
N LYS A 625 35.86 -1.30 -76.27
CA LYS A 625 36.14 -2.68 -75.86
C LYS A 625 37.06 -3.41 -76.85
N SER A 626 37.03 -3.03 -78.13
CA SER A 626 37.79 -3.68 -79.20
C SER A 626 39.30 -3.51 -79.08
N ASP A 627 39.76 -2.34 -78.63
CA ASP A 627 41.18 -1.95 -78.66
C ASP A 627 41.66 -1.26 -77.37
N MET A 628 40.76 -1.06 -76.41
CA MET A 628 41.03 -0.36 -75.15
C MET A 628 41.56 1.07 -75.33
N SER A 629 41.26 1.72 -76.46
CA SER A 629 41.56 3.14 -76.66
C SER A 629 40.60 4.02 -75.85
N PRO A 630 41.08 5.10 -75.20
CA PRO A 630 40.23 5.99 -74.42
C PRO A 630 39.26 6.73 -75.34
N LEU A 631 38.01 6.83 -74.90
CA LEU A 631 37.00 7.67 -75.53
C LEU A 631 37.09 9.07 -74.93
N ALA A 632 37.12 10.08 -75.80
CA ALA A 632 37.03 11.47 -75.40
C ALA A 632 35.58 11.83 -75.04
N ASP A 633 35.41 12.82 -74.18
CA ASP A 633 34.10 13.32 -73.80
C ASP A 633 33.34 13.88 -75.02
N GLY A 634 32.06 13.56 -75.12
CA GLY A 634 31.18 14.03 -76.18
C GLY A 634 31.34 13.33 -77.54
N VAL A 635 32.02 12.19 -77.60
CA VAL A 635 32.11 11.42 -78.85
C VAL A 635 30.82 10.66 -79.14
N ASP A 636 30.29 10.80 -80.36
CA ASP A 636 29.15 10.01 -80.82
C ASP A 636 29.61 8.57 -81.17
N LEU A 637 28.96 7.59 -80.55
CA LEU A 637 29.20 6.18 -80.82
C LEU A 637 28.09 5.60 -81.70
N ALA A 638 28.48 4.79 -82.69
CA ALA A 638 27.51 4.05 -83.49
C ALA A 638 26.72 3.05 -82.61
N PRO A 639 25.42 2.83 -82.88
CA PRO A 639 24.63 1.83 -82.16
C PRO A 639 25.28 0.44 -82.18
N GLY A 640 25.37 -0.20 -81.01
CA GLY A 640 26.01 -1.52 -80.83
C GLY A 640 27.51 -1.47 -80.50
N THR A 641 28.12 -0.28 -80.39
CA THR A 641 29.51 -0.16 -79.93
C THR A 641 29.65 -0.60 -78.47
N GLU A 642 30.47 -1.62 -78.20
CA GLU A 642 30.74 -2.06 -76.83
C GLU A 642 31.83 -1.19 -76.18
N VAL A 643 31.55 -0.74 -74.94
CA VAL A 643 32.42 0.15 -74.16
C VAL A 643 32.75 -0.51 -72.84
N VAL A 644 34.00 -0.37 -72.39
CA VAL A 644 34.45 -0.78 -71.06
C VAL A 644 34.79 0.48 -70.28
N TRP A 645 34.30 0.57 -69.04
CA TRP A 645 34.65 1.65 -68.14
C TRP A 645 35.72 1.18 -67.16
N ARG A 646 36.74 2.02 -66.95
CA ARG A 646 37.77 1.81 -65.93
C ARG A 646 37.78 2.97 -64.96
#